data_AF-A0A7S1HWF7-F1
#
_entry.id   AF-A0A7S1HWF7-F1
#
_cell.length_a   1.000
_cell.length_b   1.000
_cell.length_c   1.000
_cell.angle_alpha   90.00
_cell.angle_beta   90.00
_cell.angle_gamma   90.00
#
_symmetry.space_group_name_H-M   'P 1'
#
loop_
_entity.id
_entity.type
_entity.pdbx_description
1 polymer ?
#
loop_
_entity_poly.entity_id
_entity_poly.type
_entity_poly.pdbx_seq_one_letter_code
_entity_poly.pdbx_strand_id
1 'polypeptide(L)'
;FFFGNLLAMEHIVVRIPNEQRALLEDRRNISRTYALVGVAAMAFFGLGSVWWRDRVSTAQTEAYVATSTTRIPNVAQGLRYPNLDVPLVNRPPAFSNPYDMKSTERPSHVTSGAFFQPEATSVPTGVLWPVFACVALAVGFLAASAGSKTQQAPTVAMLAVAGDKNSGDEPLDLKEEAIGQEDAKESDSKLPGWSAEEAKQAEEVKPDAPTSAEDTESIKGEAENFGFETNTRQILDIVARSLYTDKEVFVRELVSNASDALEKARYLSVTESDITLPEPKVMIFCDPDTKTFTIQDTGVGMNKEELLANLGTIASSGTKKFIESLQEKSATAEASEMIGQFGVGFYSAFIVAKKVRVFTKSVLPNSIGYCWESDGHGNFTITEADGVATGTKIIVDLQDKESDFSTKSNVENILKKYSSFISHPIFLNGDRVNTVDALWRKAPKSVTEKEHEEFYKYIGAAFDKPRFRLHYRVDAPVDIKAVFYVGEYNMEQPGRNRLNTNVSLYCKKVLIKKQCSDLLPEWMRFLSGVVDSEDLPLNISREGTQDSQAFKKLSRLVTKRVIRWLTDCSNKEPVKYLDFWREFGYYVKEGCCMDKKNQADLIPLLRFESSAKPEGEVTSMDEYVERFEEGQKEIFFLHSPSRQTAMVSPYYEQFKKKGIEVLFMFGQLDEYLMSEYVERGYKDYKFVSIENTDIKLDEIKSKNVEDADSDTDTDGDGLTSGQAKRFRTWLMKVLGSKIVDAQPTDRLSDSPIVLASGFEQSAVYRHMKQVAAMQGNKTEFDGMLGQQKVEFNPKHPIIQRLYWLSRSKDFGDEEKAKLMADQIFDNALIAAGLLTDPRMMLNRLNTLLSDALNDVEIGIE
;
A
#
# COMPACT_ATOMS: atom_id res chain seq x y z
N PHE A 1 17.87 6.34 29.42
CA PHE A 1 18.60 7.53 28.95
C PHE A 1 17.78 8.21 27.86
N PHE A 2 17.96 9.52 27.63
CA PHE A 2 17.12 10.35 26.75
C PHE A 2 15.62 10.43 27.12
N PHE A 3 15.33 10.69 28.39
CA PHE A 3 14.26 11.59 28.81
C PHE A 3 14.63 12.18 30.17
N GLY A 4 14.90 13.49 30.22
CA GLY A 4 15.43 14.16 31.41
C GLY A 4 16.58 15.13 31.12
N ASN A 5 16.26 16.28 30.50
CA ASN A 5 17.03 17.54 30.56
C ASN A 5 16.27 18.64 29.81
N LEU A 6 15.12 19.09 30.35
CA LEU A 6 14.39 20.26 29.85
C LEU A 6 13.64 21.03 30.97
N LEU A 7 14.20 21.04 32.19
CA LEU A 7 13.71 21.81 33.33
C LEU A 7 14.90 22.46 34.07
N ALA A 8 15.61 23.35 33.39
CA ALA A 8 16.69 24.15 33.97
C ALA A 8 16.94 25.43 33.14
N MET A 9 16.12 26.47 33.32
CA MET A 9 16.47 27.90 33.29
C MET A 9 15.20 28.78 33.28
N GLU A 10 14.57 28.93 34.44
CA GLU A 10 13.90 30.20 34.75
C GLU A 10 14.95 31.18 35.31
N HIS A 11 14.63 32.48 35.28
CA HIS A 11 15.48 33.62 35.66
C HIS A 11 16.72 33.89 34.77
N ILE A 12 16.56 34.84 33.84
CA ILE A 12 17.22 36.16 33.89
C ILE A 12 16.35 37.17 33.13
N VAL A 13 16.23 38.40 33.64
CA VAL A 13 15.36 39.46 33.07
C VAL A 13 16.18 40.72 32.79
N VAL A 14 16.39 41.09 31.52
CA VAL A 14 16.81 42.45 31.12
C VAL A 14 16.14 42.90 29.82
N ARG A 15 15.20 43.84 29.98
CA ARG A 15 14.81 44.99 29.12
C ARG A 15 15.15 44.98 27.61
N ILE A 16 14.11 45.23 26.80
CA ILE A 16 14.15 46.07 25.58
C ILE A 16 13.15 47.25 25.80
N PRO A 17 13.36 48.47 25.25
CA PRO A 17 12.65 49.68 25.72
C PRO A 17 11.18 49.83 25.30
N ASN A 18 10.46 50.68 26.03
CA ASN A 18 9.12 51.18 25.67
C ASN A 18 9.23 52.38 24.71
N GLU A 19 8.48 52.36 23.61
CA GLU A 19 7.85 53.56 23.04
C GLU A 19 6.62 53.15 22.19
N GLN A 20 5.82 54.12 21.72
CA GLN A 20 4.58 53.89 20.95
C GLN A 20 3.47 53.08 21.65
N ARG A 21 3.29 53.28 22.96
CA ARG A 21 2.09 52.84 23.69
C ARG A 21 0.92 53.81 23.44
N ALA A 22 0.22 53.67 22.31
CA ALA A 22 -0.92 54.52 21.94
C ALA A 22 -2.13 53.70 21.45
N LEU A 23 -3.34 54.26 21.66
CA LEU A 23 -4.63 53.78 21.11
C LEU A 23 -5.08 52.36 21.52
N LEU A 24 -5.02 52.07 22.82
CA LEU A 24 -5.94 51.11 23.46
C LEU A 24 -6.99 51.88 24.27
N GLU A 25 -8.04 52.39 23.61
CA GLU A 25 -9.21 52.96 24.29
C GLU A 25 -10.51 52.76 23.49
N ASP A 26 -11.32 51.79 23.95
CA ASP A 26 -12.79 51.62 23.85
C ASP A 26 -13.52 52.39 22.71
N ARG A 27 -14.14 51.77 21.69
CA ARG A 27 -15.46 51.12 21.83
C ARG A 27 -15.94 50.22 20.68
N ARG A 28 -16.54 49.08 21.09
CA ARG A 28 -17.79 48.47 20.59
C ARG A 28 -18.06 48.44 19.07
N ASN A 29 -17.87 47.28 18.43
CA ASN A 29 -19.01 46.48 17.93
C ASN A 29 -18.56 45.09 17.40
N ILE A 30 -19.55 44.30 16.94
CA ILE A 30 -19.40 42.99 16.26
C ILE A 30 -18.90 41.86 17.18
N SER A 31 -19.79 41.44 18.08
CA SER A 31 -19.85 40.03 18.48
C SER A 31 -20.48 39.22 17.33
N ARG A 32 -19.64 38.51 16.55
CA ARG A 32 -19.93 37.24 15.83
C ARG A 32 -18.80 36.87 14.88
N THR A 33 -18.58 35.56 14.72
CA THR A 33 -17.54 34.91 13.89
C THR A 33 -16.13 34.95 14.48
N TYR A 34 -15.32 33.92 14.20
CA TYR A 34 -13.91 33.73 14.62
C TYR A 34 -13.63 33.52 16.12
N ALA A 35 -14.12 32.40 16.65
CA ALA A 35 -13.56 31.76 17.85
C ALA A 35 -13.76 30.23 17.78
N LEU A 36 -13.02 29.54 16.91
CA LEU A 36 -13.04 28.07 16.80
C LEU A 36 -11.72 27.48 16.26
N VAL A 37 -10.60 27.93 16.83
CA VAL A 37 -9.29 27.27 16.74
C VAL A 37 -8.71 27.21 18.16
N GLY A 38 -8.43 26.01 18.65
CA GLY A 38 -7.97 25.74 20.02
C GLY A 38 -8.95 24.90 20.83
N VAL A 39 -8.40 24.01 21.68
CA VAL A 39 -9.11 23.05 22.55
C VAL A 39 -9.91 21.97 21.80
N ALA A 40 -9.18 21.00 21.23
CA ALA A 40 -9.69 19.69 20.85
C ALA A 40 -8.82 18.58 21.49
N ALA A 41 -8.75 18.58 22.83
CA ALA A 41 -8.08 17.57 23.63
C ALA A 41 -8.83 17.36 24.96
N MET A 42 -8.80 16.14 25.50
CA MET A 42 -9.46 15.70 26.75
C MET A 42 -11.01 15.78 26.79
N ALA A 43 -11.71 14.87 26.08
CA ALA A 43 -13.07 14.44 26.43
C ALA A 43 -13.54 13.16 25.69
N PHE A 44 -12.91 11.99 25.92
CA PHE A 44 -13.41 10.72 25.33
C PHE A 44 -13.13 9.45 26.17
N PHE A 45 -13.59 9.45 27.43
CA PHE A 45 -13.88 8.28 28.28
C PHE A 45 -14.82 8.79 29.39
N GLY A 46 -15.95 8.17 29.76
CA GLY A 46 -16.65 6.99 29.25
C GLY A 46 -18.01 6.82 29.99
N LEU A 47 -18.67 5.68 29.85
CA LEU A 47 -19.99 5.32 30.46
C LEU A 47 -21.22 6.09 29.90
N GLY A 48 -22.41 5.51 29.76
CA GLY A 48 -22.78 4.08 29.89
C GLY A 48 -24.30 3.83 29.80
N SER A 49 -24.68 2.69 29.20
CA SER A 49 -25.98 1.98 29.31
C SER A 49 -27.32 2.70 29.03
N VAL A 50 -27.98 2.20 27.98
CA VAL A 50 -29.43 2.19 27.65
C VAL A 50 -30.40 2.17 28.85
N TRP A 51 -31.48 2.97 28.81
CA TRP A 51 -32.87 2.50 29.05
C TRP A 51 -33.96 3.53 28.64
N TRP A 52 -35.16 3.00 28.40
CA TRP A 52 -36.48 3.67 28.21
C TRP A 52 -36.84 4.43 26.91
N ARG A 53 -38.13 4.30 26.56
CA ARG A 53 -38.83 4.81 25.37
C ARG A 53 -40.34 4.86 25.65
N ASP A 54 -40.90 6.02 26.02
CA ASP A 54 -42.35 6.29 25.85
C ASP A 54 -42.69 7.81 25.86
N ARG A 55 -43.81 8.15 25.20
CA ARG A 55 -44.57 9.42 25.16
C ARG A 55 -43.89 10.66 24.54
N VAL A 56 -44.41 11.35 23.51
CA VAL A 56 -45.76 11.58 22.92
C VAL A 56 -46.56 12.73 23.58
N SER A 57 -47.20 13.55 22.72
CA SER A 57 -48.05 14.73 23.00
C SER A 57 -47.25 15.99 23.39
N THR A 58 -47.50 17.21 22.89
CA THR A 58 -48.42 17.78 21.85
C THR A 58 -47.79 19.13 21.40
N ALA A 59 -48.16 19.85 20.32
CA ALA A 59 -49.44 19.98 19.61
C ALA A 59 -49.28 20.38 18.13
N GLN A 60 -50.40 20.41 17.40
CA GLN A 60 -50.55 21.00 16.06
C GLN A 60 -50.59 22.54 16.13
N THR A 61 -50.39 23.23 15.00
CA THR A 61 -51.38 24.12 14.33
C THR A 61 -50.87 24.45 12.91
N GLU A 62 -51.77 24.84 12.01
CA GLU A 62 -51.59 24.87 10.54
C GLU A 62 -51.31 26.28 9.96
N ALA A 63 -51.30 26.34 8.61
CA ALA A 63 -51.37 27.50 7.71
C ALA A 63 -50.06 28.30 7.48
N TYR A 64 -49.59 28.45 6.23
CA TYR A 64 -50.33 29.13 5.16
C TYR A 64 -50.18 28.54 3.74
N VAL A 65 -51.11 28.94 2.86
CA VAL A 65 -51.22 28.61 1.41
C VAL A 65 -50.75 29.87 0.64
N ALA A 66 -50.16 29.87 -0.57
CA ALA A 66 -50.80 29.45 -1.81
C ALA A 66 -49.90 29.48 -3.09
N THR A 67 -50.20 28.53 -4.00
CA THR A 67 -50.28 28.67 -5.49
C THR A 67 -49.14 29.30 -6.31
N SER A 68 -48.53 28.51 -7.21
CA SER A 68 -48.96 28.43 -8.64
C SER A 68 -48.06 27.48 -9.48
N THR A 69 -48.33 27.09 -10.74
CA THR A 69 -49.52 26.48 -11.38
C THR A 69 -49.10 25.85 -12.74
N THR A 70 -49.36 24.56 -13.02
CA THR A 70 -49.30 23.88 -14.35
C THR A 70 -47.94 23.77 -15.10
N ARG A 71 -47.70 22.87 -16.09
CA ARG A 71 -48.61 21.95 -16.84
C ARG A 71 -47.95 20.61 -17.26
N ILE A 72 -48.81 19.63 -17.55
CA ILE A 72 -48.60 18.22 -18.00
C ILE A 72 -48.81 18.17 -19.54
N PRO A 73 -48.11 17.34 -20.37
CA PRO A 73 -48.39 15.88 -20.58
C PRO A 73 -47.13 15.01 -20.87
N ASN A 74 -47.15 13.66 -20.97
CA ASN A 74 -48.21 12.63 -21.11
C ASN A 74 -47.67 11.26 -20.55
N VAL A 75 -48.30 10.07 -20.49
CA VAL A 75 -49.62 9.56 -20.95
C VAL A 75 -50.21 8.47 -19.99
N ALA A 76 -50.61 7.28 -20.49
CA ALA A 76 -51.38 6.20 -19.86
C ALA A 76 -50.61 4.83 -19.85
N GLN A 77 -51.10 3.65 -19.42
CA GLN A 77 -52.49 3.17 -19.20
C GLN A 77 -52.60 1.84 -18.38
N GLY A 78 -53.65 1.70 -17.54
CA GLY A 78 -54.18 0.41 -17.01
C GLY A 78 -53.43 -0.27 -15.83
N LEU A 79 -54.01 -1.19 -15.02
CA LEU A 79 -55.41 -1.66 -14.87
C LEU A 79 -55.67 -2.19 -13.41
N ARG A 80 -56.88 -2.70 -13.10
CA ARG A 80 -57.55 -2.74 -11.76
C ARG A 80 -57.42 -4.06 -10.92
N TYR A 81 -57.29 -3.92 -9.57
CA TYR A 81 -58.03 -4.54 -8.41
C TYR A 81 -58.38 -6.07 -8.37
N PRO A 82 -59.00 -6.70 -7.31
CA PRO A 82 -59.61 -6.19 -6.04
C PRO A 82 -59.38 -7.02 -4.71
N ASN A 83 -60.15 -6.67 -3.65
CA ASN A 83 -60.50 -7.37 -2.36
C ASN A 83 -59.53 -7.25 -1.16
N LEU A 84 -59.92 -6.90 0.10
CA LEU A 84 -61.07 -7.21 1.03
C LEU A 84 -60.85 -8.53 1.81
N ASP A 85 -61.03 -8.65 3.14
CA ASP A 85 -62.01 -8.01 4.05
C ASP A 85 -61.59 -7.87 5.57
N VAL A 86 -62.52 -7.54 6.49
CA VAL A 86 -62.38 -7.23 7.96
C VAL A 86 -63.21 -8.19 8.89
N PRO A 87 -63.50 -8.05 10.24
CA PRO A 87 -63.28 -6.97 11.27
C PRO A 87 -62.93 -7.34 12.78
N LEU A 88 -62.45 -6.33 13.55
CA LEU A 88 -62.76 -5.85 14.96
C LEU A 88 -63.19 -6.78 16.17
N VAL A 89 -62.88 -6.34 17.43
CA VAL A 89 -63.81 -5.99 18.58
C VAL A 89 -63.23 -6.18 20.05
N ASN A 90 -63.43 -5.15 20.93
CA ASN A 90 -63.42 -5.02 22.44
C ASN A 90 -62.37 -5.71 23.37
N ARG A 91 -61.81 -5.17 24.48
CA ARG A 91 -62.08 -4.14 25.55
C ARG A 91 -62.50 -4.68 26.97
N PRO A 92 -62.23 -3.95 28.10
CA PRO A 92 -61.89 -4.54 29.42
C PRO A 92 -62.78 -4.08 30.63
N PRO A 93 -62.36 -4.35 31.89
CA PRO A 93 -62.60 -3.53 33.09
C PRO A 93 -61.30 -2.84 33.63
N ALA A 94 -61.22 -2.45 34.92
CA ALA A 94 -60.08 -1.69 35.53
C ALA A 94 -59.95 -1.88 37.09
N PHE A 95 -59.24 -0.96 37.78
CA PHE A 95 -59.02 -0.78 39.26
C PHE A 95 -57.83 -1.56 39.91
N SER A 96 -57.13 -1.09 40.97
CA SER A 96 -57.11 0.21 41.72
C SER A 96 -55.79 0.42 42.53
N ASN A 97 -55.47 1.67 42.89
CA ASN A 97 -54.41 2.11 43.86
C ASN A 97 -55.08 2.65 45.16
N PRO A 98 -54.41 2.86 46.34
CA PRO A 98 -53.86 4.22 46.65
C PRO A 98 -52.77 4.39 47.77
N TYR A 99 -52.14 5.59 47.82
CA TYR A 99 -51.35 6.28 48.90
C TYR A 99 -50.07 5.59 49.48
N ASP A 100 -48.88 6.20 49.72
CA ASP A 100 -48.40 7.59 50.01
C ASP A 100 -48.54 8.00 51.52
N MET A 101 -47.66 8.73 52.24
CA MET A 101 -46.59 9.70 51.90
C MET A 101 -45.60 9.94 53.08
N LYS A 102 -44.30 10.31 52.84
CA LYS A 102 -43.53 11.45 53.47
C LYS A 102 -41.97 11.35 53.53
N SER A 103 -41.35 12.54 53.56
CA SER A 103 -39.93 12.92 53.80
C SER A 103 -39.66 13.19 55.31
N THR A 104 -38.47 13.55 55.84
CA THR A 104 -37.22 14.23 55.37
C THR A 104 -35.94 13.49 55.89
N GLU A 105 -34.68 13.97 56.01
CA GLU A 105 -34.02 15.30 55.91
C GLU A 105 -32.49 15.20 55.58
N ARG A 106 -31.63 16.05 56.18
CA ARG A 106 -30.14 16.03 56.19
C ARG A 106 -29.62 16.41 57.60
N PRO A 107 -28.36 16.14 57.99
CA PRO A 107 -27.28 17.11 57.71
C PRO A 107 -25.89 16.49 57.42
N SER A 108 -24.95 17.34 57.02
CA SER A 108 -23.52 17.06 56.87
C SER A 108 -22.70 17.88 57.88
N HIS A 109 -21.67 17.31 58.52
CA HIS A 109 -20.64 18.10 59.22
C HIS A 109 -19.27 17.37 59.26
N VAL A 110 -18.25 18.06 59.76
CA VAL A 110 -16.82 17.84 59.49
C VAL A 110 -15.97 18.03 60.77
N THR A 111 -14.75 17.45 60.79
CA THR A 111 -13.61 17.66 61.71
C THR A 111 -13.71 17.24 63.19
N SER A 112 -12.91 16.21 63.53
CA SER A 112 -11.97 16.16 64.67
C SER A 112 -10.93 15.04 64.41
N GLY A 113 -9.78 14.91 65.09
CA GLY A 113 -9.25 15.73 66.21
C GLY A 113 -7.81 15.44 66.71
N ALA A 114 -7.06 14.49 66.12
CA ALA A 114 -5.63 14.19 66.40
C ALA A 114 -5.25 13.62 67.79
N PHE A 115 -3.92 13.46 68.01
CA PHE A 115 -3.16 13.01 69.21
C PHE A 115 -3.10 11.49 69.51
N PHE A 116 -1.93 10.87 69.79
CA PHE A 116 -0.51 11.29 69.64
C PHE A 116 0.46 10.06 69.66
N GLN A 117 1.77 10.26 69.44
CA GLN A 117 2.84 9.23 69.54
C GLN A 117 3.39 9.08 70.99
N PRO A 118 4.41 8.21 71.23
CA PRO A 118 5.80 8.70 71.22
C PRO A 118 6.88 7.73 70.67
N GLU A 119 8.13 8.21 70.68
CA GLU A 119 9.41 7.56 70.33
C GLU A 119 10.04 6.85 71.59
N ALA A 120 11.29 6.38 71.73
CA ALA A 120 12.55 6.46 70.95
C ALA A 120 13.63 5.39 71.34
N THR A 121 14.53 5.07 70.39
CA THR A 121 16.01 4.78 70.48
C THR A 121 16.73 4.11 71.68
N SER A 122 17.52 3.05 71.41
CA SER A 122 18.97 2.82 71.76
C SER A 122 19.41 1.38 71.35
N VAL A 123 20.55 0.99 70.72
CA VAL A 123 22.00 1.42 70.66
C VAL A 123 22.85 0.76 71.78
N PRO A 124 24.10 0.20 71.57
CA PRO A 124 25.05 0.26 70.43
C PRO A 124 25.79 -1.05 69.95
N THR A 125 26.54 -0.95 68.83
CA THR A 125 27.79 -1.66 68.41
C THR A 125 27.86 -3.21 68.27
N GLY A 126 28.53 -3.78 67.25
CA GLY A 126 29.22 -3.19 66.08
C GLY A 126 30.14 -4.17 65.31
N VAL A 127 30.84 -3.69 64.26
CA VAL A 127 31.87 -4.39 63.41
C VAL A 127 31.27 -5.44 62.44
N LEU A 128 31.47 -5.44 61.10
CA LEU A 128 32.25 -4.60 60.16
C LEU A 128 31.53 -4.52 58.78
N TRP A 129 31.78 -3.48 57.98
CA TRP A 129 31.21 -3.23 56.62
C TRP A 129 32.17 -2.26 55.85
N PRO A 130 31.73 -1.51 54.83
CA PRO A 130 31.56 -1.79 53.38
C PRO A 130 32.75 -1.28 52.50
N VAL A 131 32.63 -1.37 51.15
CA VAL A 131 32.51 -0.21 50.21
C VAL A 131 32.86 -0.56 48.75
N PHE A 132 32.05 -0.05 47.80
CA PHE A 132 32.34 0.08 46.36
C PHE A 132 33.13 1.38 46.09
N ALA A 133 34.28 1.36 45.40
CA ALA A 133 34.77 2.44 44.50
C ALA A 133 36.16 2.17 43.88
N CYS A 134 36.43 2.87 42.76
CA CYS A 134 37.76 3.14 42.16
C CYS A 134 38.51 1.95 41.48
N VAL A 135 39.29 2.14 40.39
CA VAL A 135 39.56 3.36 39.57
C VAL A 135 39.86 2.97 38.11
N ALA A 136 39.84 3.94 37.18
CA ALA A 136 40.20 3.77 35.76
C ALA A 136 41.47 4.55 35.37
N LEU A 137 42.24 4.06 34.38
CA LEU A 137 43.37 4.67 33.64
C LEU A 137 43.79 3.65 32.55
N ALA A 138 44.32 3.94 31.35
CA ALA A 138 44.54 5.15 30.52
C ALA A 138 44.43 4.69 29.04
N VAL A 139 43.84 5.38 28.05
CA VAL A 139 44.11 6.73 27.47
C VAL A 139 45.46 6.84 26.74
N GLY A 140 45.42 7.07 25.42
CA GLY A 140 46.48 7.83 24.72
C GLY A 140 46.79 7.48 23.24
N PHE A 141 46.73 8.51 22.38
CA PHE A 141 47.31 8.63 21.01
C PHE A 141 46.69 7.85 19.84
N LEU A 142 46.71 8.37 18.59
CA LEU A 142 46.44 9.73 18.06
C LEU A 142 46.28 9.62 16.52
N ALA A 143 45.65 10.59 15.85
CA ALA A 143 45.54 10.63 14.39
C ALA A 143 46.71 11.41 13.75
N ALA A 144 47.23 10.94 12.60
CA ALA A 144 47.57 11.78 11.43
C ALA A 144 48.22 11.01 10.24
N SER A 145 47.64 11.18 9.04
CA SER A 145 48.31 11.34 7.73
C SER A 145 49.06 10.18 7.02
N ALA A 146 49.08 10.32 5.68
CA ALA A 146 50.12 9.90 4.71
C ALA A 146 50.41 8.42 4.38
N GLY A 147 49.79 7.93 3.29
CA GLY A 147 50.53 7.70 2.02
C GLY A 147 51.03 6.28 1.64
N SER A 148 51.13 6.05 0.32
CA SER A 148 51.72 4.87 -0.40
C SER A 148 51.06 3.50 -0.15
N LYS A 149 50.52 2.81 -1.17
CA LYS A 149 51.16 2.06 -2.28
C LYS A 149 51.88 0.75 -1.86
N THR A 150 51.19 -0.39 -1.99
CA THR A 150 51.52 -1.64 -2.74
C THR A 150 50.45 -2.69 -2.38
N GLN A 151 49.68 -3.30 -3.30
CA GLN A 151 50.06 -4.19 -4.40
C GLN A 151 50.60 -5.55 -3.94
N GLN A 152 49.71 -6.54 -3.78
CA GLN A 152 49.83 -7.92 -4.31
C GLN A 152 48.58 -8.76 -3.96
N ALA A 153 48.33 -9.84 -4.72
CA ALA A 153 47.19 -10.75 -4.53
C ALA A 153 47.63 -12.11 -3.98
N PRO A 154 46.80 -12.81 -3.18
CA PRO A 154 47.08 -14.18 -2.77
C PRO A 154 46.69 -15.18 -3.87
N THR A 155 47.60 -16.10 -4.18
CA THR A 155 47.35 -17.20 -5.13
C THR A 155 46.67 -18.38 -4.42
N VAL A 156 45.87 -19.16 -5.16
CA VAL A 156 45.25 -20.40 -4.67
C VAL A 156 46.32 -21.44 -4.31
N ALA A 157 46.13 -22.14 -3.18
CA ALA A 157 46.83 -23.37 -2.87
C ALA A 157 45.82 -24.45 -2.45
N MET A 158 45.80 -25.58 -3.15
CA MET A 158 45.04 -26.77 -2.75
C MET A 158 45.71 -27.46 -1.56
N LEU A 159 44.92 -28.15 -0.75
CA LEU A 159 45.40 -29.20 0.15
C LEU A 159 44.39 -30.35 0.12
N ALA A 160 44.84 -31.52 -0.36
CA ALA A 160 44.00 -32.70 -0.54
C ALA A 160 44.41 -33.81 0.44
N VAL A 161 43.43 -34.57 0.93
CA VAL A 161 43.61 -35.81 1.70
C VAL A 161 42.56 -36.82 1.23
N ALA A 162 42.95 -38.09 1.10
CA ALA A 162 42.05 -39.20 0.77
C ALA A 162 41.12 -39.57 1.96
N GLY A 163 40.01 -40.29 1.81
CA GLY A 163 39.47 -40.99 0.63
C GLY A 163 39.39 -42.50 0.89
N ASP A 164 38.22 -43.10 0.66
CA ASP A 164 37.97 -44.55 0.80
C ASP A 164 36.99 -45.07 -0.28
N LYS A 165 36.76 -46.38 -0.36
CA LYS A 165 36.37 -47.10 -1.58
C LYS A 165 35.02 -47.86 -1.52
N ASN A 166 34.68 -48.43 -2.69
CA ASN A 166 33.70 -49.50 -2.97
C ASN A 166 32.23 -49.02 -3.11
N SER A 167 31.41 -49.56 -4.02
CA SER A 167 31.67 -50.49 -5.16
C SER A 167 30.39 -50.63 -6.01
N GLY A 168 30.49 -50.90 -7.32
CA GLY A 168 29.36 -51.41 -8.11
C GLY A 168 29.30 -50.96 -9.57
N ASP A 169 29.57 -51.92 -10.44
CA ASP A 169 29.33 -52.04 -11.89
C ASP A 169 27.86 -51.70 -12.30
N GLU A 170 27.45 -51.45 -13.56
CA GLU A 170 28.09 -51.51 -14.89
C GLU A 170 27.25 -50.68 -15.92
N PRO A 171 27.81 -50.09 -17.02
CA PRO A 171 27.03 -49.35 -18.02
C PRO A 171 27.08 -49.91 -19.49
N LEU A 172 25.91 -49.99 -20.13
CA LEU A 172 25.61 -50.34 -21.54
C LEU A 172 24.24 -49.67 -21.89
N ASP A 173 23.78 -49.38 -23.11
CA ASP A 173 24.29 -49.32 -24.50
C ASP A 173 23.22 -48.54 -25.30
N LEU A 174 23.40 -47.64 -26.27
CA LEU A 174 24.47 -46.79 -26.83
C LEU A 174 23.72 -45.50 -27.34
N LYS A 175 23.92 -44.73 -28.43
CA LYS A 175 24.79 -44.69 -29.63
C LYS A 175 24.82 -43.24 -30.16
N GLU A 176 25.90 -42.83 -30.82
CA GLU A 176 25.83 -42.24 -32.17
C GLU A 176 27.24 -42.21 -32.83
N GLU A 177 27.34 -42.81 -34.01
CA GLU A 177 28.48 -42.79 -34.95
C GLU A 177 27.88 -42.74 -36.36
N ALA A 178 28.47 -42.11 -37.39
CA ALA A 178 29.68 -41.28 -37.50
C ALA A 178 29.36 -40.04 -38.41
N ILE A 179 30.25 -39.32 -39.12
CA ILE A 179 31.27 -39.74 -40.10
C ILE A 179 32.23 -38.56 -40.35
N GLY A 180 33.54 -38.86 -40.53
CA GLY A 180 34.38 -38.23 -41.56
C GLY A 180 35.11 -36.91 -41.23
N GLN A 181 36.43 -36.93 -41.44
CA GLN A 181 37.30 -35.75 -41.52
C GLN A 181 37.50 -35.35 -42.99
N GLU A 182 37.85 -34.09 -43.28
CA GLU A 182 39.17 -33.75 -43.86
C GLU A 182 39.45 -32.22 -43.91
N ASP A 183 40.74 -31.88 -43.83
CA ASP A 183 41.45 -30.66 -44.22
C ASP A 183 40.88 -29.24 -44.01
N ALA A 184 41.48 -28.52 -43.06
CA ALA A 184 41.83 -27.10 -43.19
C ALA A 184 43.19 -26.82 -42.50
N LYS A 185 44.05 -25.99 -43.11
CA LYS A 185 45.40 -25.65 -42.60
C LYS A 185 45.43 -24.29 -41.91
N GLU A 186 46.37 -24.12 -40.97
CA GLU A 186 46.70 -22.81 -40.40
C GLU A 186 47.32 -21.85 -41.42
N SER A 187 47.00 -20.57 -41.30
CA SER A 187 47.87 -19.47 -41.75
C SER A 187 47.55 -18.19 -40.96
N ASP A 188 48.57 -17.40 -40.61
CA ASP A 188 48.45 -16.18 -39.81
C ASP A 188 47.45 -15.15 -40.37
N SER A 189 46.63 -14.58 -39.49
CA SER A 189 46.30 -13.15 -39.60
C SER A 189 46.20 -12.52 -38.20
N LYS A 190 46.99 -11.47 -37.96
CA LYS A 190 47.04 -10.75 -36.69
C LYS A 190 45.84 -9.80 -36.61
N LEU A 191 45.02 -9.93 -35.57
CA LEU A 191 44.10 -8.86 -35.17
C LEU A 191 44.93 -7.67 -34.63
N PRO A 192 44.63 -6.42 -35.00
CA PRO A 192 45.39 -5.27 -34.54
C PRO A 192 45.11 -4.99 -33.06
N GLY A 193 46.13 -5.11 -32.22
CA GLY A 193 46.08 -4.61 -30.84
C GLY A 193 46.21 -3.09 -30.83
N TRP A 194 45.32 -2.40 -30.11
CA TRP A 194 45.36 -0.94 -29.97
C TRP A 194 46.70 -0.46 -29.39
N SER A 195 47.24 0.59 -30.00
CA SER A 195 48.43 1.29 -29.50
C SER A 195 48.09 2.17 -28.28
N ALA A 196 49.12 2.53 -27.52
CA ALA A 196 49.01 3.47 -26.41
C ALA A 196 48.75 4.93 -26.87
N GLU A 197 48.73 5.18 -28.18
CA GLU A 197 48.45 6.49 -28.79
C GLU A 197 47.00 6.56 -29.29
N GLU A 198 46.45 5.47 -29.86
CA GLU A 198 45.00 5.31 -30.07
C GLU A 198 44.24 5.34 -28.72
N ALA A 199 44.79 4.69 -27.69
CA ALA A 199 44.24 4.74 -26.33
C ALA A 199 44.25 6.16 -25.71
N LYS A 200 45.11 7.07 -26.18
CA LYS A 200 45.09 8.49 -25.79
C LYS A 200 44.11 9.31 -26.60
N GLN A 201 43.95 9.03 -27.90
CA GLN A 201 42.92 9.67 -28.72
C GLN A 201 41.50 9.30 -28.27
N ALA A 202 41.33 8.12 -27.66
CA ALA A 202 40.08 7.70 -27.03
C ALA A 202 39.69 8.49 -25.75
N GLU A 203 40.60 9.29 -25.17
CA GLU A 203 40.37 10.02 -23.92
C GLU A 203 40.05 11.53 -24.13
N GLU A 204 40.19 12.04 -25.37
CA GLU A 204 39.83 13.42 -25.76
C GLU A 204 38.81 13.50 -26.90
N VAL A 205 37.65 12.87 -26.73
CA VAL A 205 36.41 13.25 -27.44
C VAL A 205 35.31 13.56 -26.43
N LYS A 206 35.37 14.76 -25.85
CA LYS A 206 34.21 15.37 -25.21
C LYS A 206 33.20 15.76 -26.31
N PRO A 207 31.88 15.72 -26.06
CA PRO A 207 30.91 16.25 -27.01
C PRO A 207 31.14 17.76 -27.21
N ASP A 208 30.98 18.25 -28.44
CA ASP A 208 31.08 19.67 -28.83
C ASP A 208 29.88 20.52 -28.33
N ALA A 209 29.55 20.39 -27.05
CA ALA A 209 28.59 21.22 -26.35
C ALA A 209 29.36 22.31 -25.57
N PRO A 210 29.11 23.61 -25.83
CA PRO A 210 29.81 24.67 -25.12
C PRO A 210 29.52 24.62 -23.60
N THR A 211 30.48 25.05 -22.79
CA THR A 211 30.38 25.03 -21.32
C THR A 211 29.68 26.27 -20.75
N SER A 212 29.54 27.32 -21.54
CA SER A 212 28.92 28.61 -21.24
C SER A 212 28.07 29.05 -22.43
N ALA A 213 27.04 29.87 -22.18
CA ALA A 213 26.34 30.54 -23.27
C ALA A 213 27.31 31.53 -23.93
N GLU A 214 27.49 31.42 -25.25
CA GLU A 214 28.17 32.46 -26.01
C GLU A 214 27.17 33.59 -26.30
N ASP A 215 27.49 34.81 -25.88
CA ASP A 215 26.70 36.00 -26.18
C ASP A 215 27.17 36.60 -27.51
N THR A 216 26.76 35.96 -28.61
CA THR A 216 26.99 36.44 -29.98
C THR A 216 25.96 37.46 -30.44
N GLU A 217 24.86 37.63 -29.68
CA GLU A 217 23.73 38.47 -30.07
C GLU A 217 23.96 39.96 -29.76
N SER A 218 23.63 40.84 -30.72
CA SER A 218 23.67 42.30 -30.52
C SER A 218 22.39 42.97 -31.00
N ILE A 219 21.72 43.67 -30.09
CA ILE A 219 20.45 44.40 -30.32
C ILE A 219 20.66 45.55 -31.33
N LYS A 220 19.68 45.77 -32.21
CA LYS A 220 19.78 46.65 -33.37
C LYS A 220 18.49 47.44 -33.58
N GLY A 221 18.61 48.77 -33.73
CA GLY A 221 17.47 49.67 -33.89
C GLY A 221 16.85 50.13 -32.56
N GLU A 222 15.66 50.74 -32.63
CA GLU A 222 14.90 51.16 -31.45
C GLU A 222 13.97 50.03 -30.99
N ALA A 223 13.80 49.88 -29.67
CA ALA A 223 12.96 48.85 -29.08
C ALA A 223 11.47 49.22 -29.18
N GLU A 224 10.68 48.44 -29.92
CA GLU A 224 9.23 48.60 -29.98
C GLU A 224 8.59 48.07 -28.69
N ASN A 225 7.80 48.90 -28.01
CA ASN A 225 7.21 48.60 -26.70
C ASN A 225 5.72 48.24 -26.84
N PHE A 226 5.35 47.08 -26.32
CA PHE A 226 4.01 46.50 -26.41
C PHE A 226 3.45 46.22 -25.00
N GLY A 227 2.17 46.49 -24.79
CA GLY A 227 1.45 45.94 -23.65
C GLY A 227 0.94 44.53 -23.96
N PHE A 228 0.90 43.64 -22.97
CA PHE A 228 0.10 42.42 -23.10
C PHE A 228 -1.40 42.76 -23.21
N GLU A 229 -2.20 41.87 -23.79
CA GLU A 229 -3.65 42.07 -23.93
C GLU A 229 -4.38 42.20 -22.58
N THR A 230 -5.61 42.76 -22.59
CA THR A 230 -6.32 43.21 -21.39
C THR A 230 -6.53 42.11 -20.33
N ASN A 231 -6.45 42.51 -19.06
CA ASN A 231 -6.42 41.66 -17.84
C ASN A 231 -5.13 40.83 -17.61
N THR A 232 -4.17 40.82 -18.54
CA THR A 232 -2.96 39.98 -18.42
C THR A 232 -2.19 40.15 -17.11
N ARG A 233 -2.05 41.35 -16.54
CA ARG A 233 -1.29 41.55 -15.29
C ARG A 233 -1.85 40.76 -14.10
N GLN A 234 -3.18 40.61 -13.99
CA GLN A 234 -3.79 39.77 -12.95
C GLN A 234 -3.62 38.27 -13.28
N ILE A 235 -3.70 37.91 -14.56
CA ILE A 235 -3.51 36.53 -15.01
C ILE A 235 -2.05 36.08 -14.80
N LEU A 236 -1.05 36.92 -15.06
CA LEU A 236 0.36 36.66 -14.76
C LEU A 236 0.60 36.41 -13.27
N ASP A 237 0.10 37.29 -12.40
CA ASP A 237 0.23 37.13 -10.95
C ASP A 237 -0.45 35.83 -10.45
N ILE A 238 -1.59 35.43 -11.04
CA ILE A 238 -2.29 34.17 -10.73
C ILE A 238 -1.55 32.94 -11.29
N VAL A 239 -1.06 33.01 -12.53
CA VAL A 239 -0.29 31.92 -13.18
C VAL A 239 1.00 31.67 -12.39
N ALA A 240 1.72 32.74 -12.02
CA ALA A 240 2.99 32.63 -11.32
C ALA A 240 2.83 32.29 -9.82
N ARG A 241 1.79 32.78 -9.12
CA ARG A 241 1.66 32.61 -7.66
C ARG A 241 0.54 31.67 -7.21
N SER A 242 -0.24 31.08 -8.11
CA SER A 242 -1.42 30.27 -7.73
C SER A 242 -1.73 29.07 -8.63
N LEU A 243 -1.08 28.88 -9.78
CA LEU A 243 -1.23 27.64 -10.56
C LEU A 243 -0.19 26.57 -10.18
N TYR A 244 1.06 26.96 -9.99
CA TYR A 244 2.16 26.02 -9.69
C TYR A 244 2.43 25.98 -8.18
N THR A 245 2.66 24.78 -7.65
CA THR A 245 2.95 24.57 -6.22
C THR A 245 4.46 24.50 -5.94
N ASP A 246 5.24 24.01 -6.90
CA ASP A 246 6.70 24.05 -6.88
C ASP A 246 7.25 25.06 -7.90
N LYS A 247 8.33 25.75 -7.55
CA LYS A 247 8.98 26.73 -8.44
C LYS A 247 9.83 26.05 -9.51
N GLU A 248 10.41 24.87 -9.22
CA GLU A 248 11.30 24.15 -10.14
C GLU A 248 10.64 23.81 -11.49
N VAL A 249 9.30 23.85 -11.53
CA VAL A 249 8.46 23.64 -12.71
C VAL A 249 8.85 24.56 -13.87
N PHE A 250 9.43 25.75 -13.65
CA PHE A 250 9.86 26.59 -14.77
C PHE A 250 10.90 25.89 -15.68
N VAL A 251 11.79 25.07 -15.11
CA VAL A 251 12.74 24.25 -15.88
C VAL A 251 11.99 23.20 -16.71
N ARG A 252 10.98 22.54 -16.12
CA ARG A 252 10.14 21.55 -16.82
C ARG A 252 9.40 22.17 -18.01
N GLU A 253 8.77 23.34 -17.83
CA GLU A 253 8.01 24.00 -18.88
C GLU A 253 8.93 24.53 -20.00
N LEU A 254 10.06 25.16 -19.67
CA LEU A 254 11.01 25.66 -20.66
C LEU A 254 11.65 24.52 -21.48
N VAL A 255 12.06 23.42 -20.83
CA VAL A 255 12.59 22.24 -21.54
C VAL A 255 11.50 21.54 -22.37
N SER A 256 10.24 21.56 -21.93
CA SER A 256 9.11 21.07 -22.74
C SER A 256 8.90 21.91 -24.00
N ASN A 257 8.96 23.25 -23.88
CA ASN A 257 8.85 24.16 -25.03
C ASN A 257 10.02 23.98 -26.02
N ALA A 258 11.24 23.79 -25.52
CA ALA A 258 12.41 23.47 -26.33
C ALA A 258 12.25 22.14 -27.09
N SER A 259 11.72 21.10 -26.43
CA SER A 259 11.41 19.82 -27.09
C SER A 259 10.33 19.96 -28.17
N ASP A 260 9.28 20.77 -27.94
CA ASP A 260 8.26 21.07 -28.95
C ASP A 260 8.85 21.83 -30.15
N ALA A 261 9.79 22.77 -29.91
CA ALA A 261 10.43 23.55 -30.96
C ALA A 261 11.34 22.68 -31.86
N LEU A 262 12.05 21.72 -31.26
CA LEU A 262 12.87 20.73 -31.96
C LEU A 262 12.01 19.76 -32.78
N GLU A 263 10.90 19.28 -32.24
CA GLU A 263 10.01 18.35 -32.95
C GLU A 263 9.24 19.03 -34.09
N LYS A 264 8.88 20.32 -33.95
CA LYS A 264 8.38 21.13 -35.08
C LYS A 264 9.42 21.27 -36.18
N ALA A 265 10.67 21.57 -35.82
CA ALA A 265 11.76 21.68 -36.79
C ALA A 265 11.96 20.36 -37.55
N ARG A 266 11.98 19.23 -36.84
CA ARG A 266 12.02 17.88 -37.43
C ARG A 266 10.90 17.70 -38.45
N TYR A 267 9.65 17.96 -38.06
CA TYR A 267 8.50 17.82 -38.96
C TYR A 267 8.64 18.71 -40.22
N LEU A 268 8.95 20.00 -40.04
CA LEU A 268 9.08 20.95 -41.15
C LEU A 268 10.17 20.52 -42.14
N SER A 269 11.31 20.01 -41.67
CA SER A 269 12.38 19.49 -42.53
C SER A 269 12.01 18.24 -43.36
N VAL A 270 10.94 17.55 -43.00
CA VAL A 270 10.39 16.41 -43.75
C VAL A 270 9.31 16.85 -44.74
N THR A 271 8.61 17.97 -44.48
CA THR A 271 7.49 18.44 -45.31
C THR A 271 7.79 19.64 -46.22
N GLU A 272 8.82 20.43 -45.93
CA GLU A 272 9.17 21.64 -46.67
C GLU A 272 10.59 21.56 -47.24
N SER A 273 10.70 21.73 -48.55
CA SER A 273 11.98 21.84 -49.25
C SER A 273 12.68 23.16 -48.91
N ASP A 274 14.01 23.14 -48.91
CA ASP A 274 14.92 24.27 -48.61
C ASP A 274 15.03 24.70 -47.13
N ILE A 275 14.57 23.87 -46.18
CA ILE A 275 14.89 24.02 -44.74
C ILE A 275 16.16 23.22 -44.40
N THR A 276 17.21 23.90 -43.94
CA THR A 276 18.41 23.27 -43.35
C THR A 276 18.35 23.36 -41.82
N LEU A 277 18.30 22.22 -41.14
CA LEU A 277 18.32 22.19 -39.68
C LEU A 277 19.73 22.18 -39.09
N PRO A 278 19.97 22.87 -37.96
CA PRO A 278 21.08 22.54 -37.06
C PRO A 278 20.87 21.17 -36.39
N GLU A 279 21.91 20.65 -35.73
CA GLU A 279 21.79 19.45 -34.89
C GLU A 279 20.75 19.67 -33.76
N PRO A 280 19.76 18.78 -33.58
CA PRO A 280 18.68 19.00 -32.61
C PRO A 280 19.13 18.73 -31.17
N LYS A 281 19.29 19.79 -30.36
CA LYS A 281 19.72 19.72 -28.96
C LYS A 281 19.15 20.86 -28.11
N VAL A 282 19.07 20.60 -26.80
CA VAL A 282 18.77 21.58 -25.76
C VAL A 282 20.03 21.80 -24.93
N MET A 283 20.43 23.05 -24.73
CA MET A 283 21.62 23.44 -23.98
C MET A 283 21.20 24.35 -22.84
N ILE A 284 21.61 24.04 -21.62
CA ILE A 284 21.27 24.78 -20.40
C ILE A 284 22.56 25.24 -19.75
N PHE A 285 22.58 26.50 -19.32
CA PHE A 285 23.70 27.15 -18.68
C PHE A 285 23.25 27.77 -17.38
N CYS A 286 23.96 27.47 -16.30
CA CYS A 286 23.68 27.96 -14.97
C CYS A 286 24.94 28.69 -14.45
N ASP A 287 24.80 29.98 -14.15
CA ASP A 287 25.90 30.86 -13.71
C ASP A 287 25.55 31.55 -12.38
N PRO A 288 26.17 31.11 -11.26
CA PRO A 288 26.00 31.72 -9.94
C PRO A 288 26.47 33.17 -9.83
N ASP A 289 27.45 33.60 -10.63
CA ASP A 289 28.08 34.93 -10.49
C ASP A 289 27.18 36.01 -11.10
N THR A 290 26.60 35.77 -12.28
CA THR A 290 25.55 36.64 -12.85
C THR A 290 24.15 36.36 -12.31
N LYS A 291 23.96 35.24 -11.59
CA LYS A 291 22.64 34.70 -11.16
C LYS A 291 21.69 34.46 -12.33
N THR A 292 22.21 33.90 -13.42
CA THR A 292 21.40 33.59 -14.61
C THR A 292 21.13 32.10 -14.74
N PHE A 293 19.95 31.79 -15.26
CA PHE A 293 19.63 30.52 -15.88
C PHE A 293 19.36 30.79 -17.36
N THR A 294 20.11 30.14 -18.26
CA THR A 294 19.91 30.27 -19.71
C THR A 294 19.56 28.90 -20.28
N ILE A 295 18.56 28.85 -21.16
CA ILE A 295 18.22 27.66 -21.95
C ILE A 295 18.20 28.04 -23.43
N GLN A 296 18.82 27.22 -24.26
CA GLN A 296 18.91 27.40 -25.70
C GLN A 296 18.50 26.12 -26.43
N ASP A 297 17.58 26.24 -27.37
CA ASP A 297 17.16 25.18 -28.28
C ASP A 297 17.58 25.50 -29.73
N THR A 298 17.86 24.46 -30.49
CA THR A 298 18.17 24.52 -31.93
C THR A 298 16.95 24.21 -32.80
N GLY A 299 15.74 24.53 -32.31
CA GLY A 299 14.46 24.22 -32.94
C GLY A 299 14.02 25.25 -33.98
N VAL A 300 12.70 25.30 -34.21
CA VAL A 300 12.07 26.09 -35.28
C VAL A 300 12.25 27.62 -35.12
N GLY A 301 12.49 28.11 -33.89
CA GLY A 301 12.52 29.53 -33.57
C GLY A 301 11.18 30.24 -33.78
N MET A 302 11.18 31.58 -33.77
CA MET A 302 10.00 32.41 -34.02
C MET A 302 10.34 33.64 -34.86
N ASN A 303 9.36 34.14 -35.62
CA ASN A 303 9.38 35.49 -36.22
C ASN A 303 8.70 36.54 -35.30
N LYS A 304 8.60 37.80 -35.76
CA LYS A 304 8.03 38.91 -34.97
C LYS A 304 6.53 38.71 -34.71
N GLU A 305 5.79 38.22 -35.69
CA GLU A 305 4.37 37.92 -35.61
C GLU A 305 4.10 36.79 -34.61
N GLU A 306 4.95 35.76 -34.57
CA GLU A 306 4.91 34.66 -33.63
C GLU A 306 5.31 35.07 -32.21
N LEU A 307 6.31 35.96 -32.05
CA LEU A 307 6.64 36.55 -30.75
C LEU A 307 5.42 37.29 -30.17
N LEU A 308 4.77 38.14 -30.97
CA LEU A 308 3.53 38.81 -30.59
C LEU A 308 2.41 37.81 -30.27
N ALA A 309 2.15 36.85 -31.16
CA ALA A 309 1.00 35.94 -31.06
C ALA A 309 1.18 34.75 -30.11
N ASN A 310 2.39 34.47 -29.61
CA ASN A 310 2.67 33.36 -28.69
C ASN A 310 3.26 33.83 -27.34
N LEU A 311 4.11 34.87 -27.32
CA LEU A 311 4.67 35.44 -26.08
C LEU A 311 4.02 36.77 -25.66
N GLY A 312 3.31 37.46 -26.56
CA GLY A 312 2.50 38.64 -26.25
C GLY A 312 1.04 38.36 -25.86
N THR A 313 0.53 37.16 -26.14
CA THR A 313 -0.85 36.73 -25.82
C THR A 313 -0.84 35.53 -24.87
N ILE A 314 -1.40 35.68 -23.67
CA ILE A 314 -1.50 34.59 -22.69
C ILE A 314 -2.57 33.57 -23.12
N ALA A 315 -2.32 32.30 -22.85
CA ALA A 315 -3.14 31.14 -23.26
C ALA A 315 -3.19 30.89 -24.78
N SER A 316 -2.33 31.57 -25.56
CA SER A 316 -2.03 31.22 -26.95
C SER A 316 -0.90 30.19 -27.00
N SER A 317 -1.08 29.07 -27.71
CA SER A 317 -0.01 28.10 -27.99
C SER A 317 0.17 27.92 -29.49
N GLY A 318 1.33 28.34 -30.01
CA GLY A 318 1.76 28.01 -31.36
C GLY A 318 1.91 26.50 -31.59
N THR A 319 2.26 25.72 -30.55
CA THR A 319 2.25 24.24 -30.66
C THR A 319 0.84 23.70 -30.85
N LYS A 320 -0.17 24.23 -30.14
CA LYS A 320 -1.56 23.82 -30.34
C LYS A 320 -2.03 24.12 -31.77
N LYS A 321 -1.82 25.35 -32.25
CA LYS A 321 -2.15 25.77 -33.63
C LYS A 321 -1.47 24.88 -34.68
N PHE A 322 -0.21 24.51 -34.44
CA PHE A 322 0.54 23.60 -35.30
C PHE A 322 -0.12 22.21 -35.35
N ILE A 323 -0.40 21.59 -34.20
CA ILE A 323 -1.09 20.28 -34.11
C ILE A 323 -2.43 20.31 -34.84
N GLU A 324 -3.24 21.36 -34.63
CA GLU A 324 -4.52 21.55 -35.33
C GLU A 324 -4.33 21.56 -36.86
N SER A 325 -3.34 22.30 -37.37
CA SER A 325 -3.03 22.35 -38.81
C SER A 325 -2.46 21.04 -39.39
N LEU A 326 -1.91 20.14 -38.55
CA LEU A 326 -1.48 18.81 -38.98
C LEU A 326 -2.63 17.81 -39.04
N GLN A 327 -3.59 17.92 -38.12
CA GLN A 327 -4.81 17.10 -38.12
C GLN A 327 -5.66 17.38 -39.36
N GLU A 328 -5.79 18.64 -39.77
CA GLU A 328 -6.46 19.04 -41.02
C GLU A 328 -5.78 18.44 -42.26
N LYS A 329 -4.44 18.29 -42.24
CA LYS A 329 -3.63 17.72 -43.33
C LYS A 329 -3.60 16.18 -43.34
N SER A 330 -4.37 15.51 -42.47
CA SER A 330 -4.47 14.04 -42.39
C SER A 330 -3.16 13.29 -42.07
N ALA A 331 -2.17 13.96 -41.48
CA ALA A 331 -0.95 13.32 -41.00
C ALA A 331 -1.23 12.58 -39.67
N THR A 332 -1.03 11.26 -39.64
CA THR A 332 -1.33 10.42 -38.47
C THR A 332 -0.07 10.07 -37.65
N ALA A 333 -0.28 9.74 -36.38
CA ALA A 333 0.70 9.34 -35.36
C ALA A 333 1.77 10.39 -34.96
N GLU A 334 2.64 10.85 -35.85
CA GLU A 334 3.87 11.58 -35.45
C GLU A 334 3.60 12.93 -34.75
N ALA A 335 2.51 13.62 -35.10
CA ALA A 335 2.09 14.86 -34.42
C ALA A 335 1.74 14.67 -32.92
N SER A 336 1.68 13.44 -32.41
CA SER A 336 1.34 13.15 -31.00
C SER A 336 2.50 13.36 -30.02
N GLU A 337 3.77 13.43 -30.42
CA GLU A 337 4.86 13.58 -29.43
C GLU A 337 4.88 14.97 -28.75
N MET A 338 4.22 15.98 -29.32
CA MET A 338 4.22 17.37 -28.79
C MET A 338 3.43 17.58 -27.50
N ILE A 339 3.99 18.40 -26.61
CA ILE A 339 3.70 18.49 -25.17
C ILE A 339 2.88 19.76 -24.82
N GLY A 340 3.15 20.92 -25.41
CA GLY A 340 2.68 22.24 -24.97
C GLY A 340 1.33 22.70 -25.51
N GLN A 341 0.23 22.46 -24.78
CA GLN A 341 -1.12 22.77 -25.29
C GLN A 341 -1.80 24.04 -24.71
N PHE A 342 -1.35 24.54 -23.55
CA PHE A 342 -2.11 25.54 -22.78
C PHE A 342 -1.70 27.01 -23.00
N GLY A 343 -0.53 27.30 -23.59
CA GLY A 343 -0.10 28.68 -23.82
C GLY A 343 0.23 29.51 -22.57
N VAL A 344 0.55 28.84 -21.45
CA VAL A 344 0.90 29.50 -20.18
C VAL A 344 2.27 29.10 -19.61
N GLY A 345 2.86 27.98 -20.06
CA GLY A 345 4.06 27.39 -19.46
C GLY A 345 5.29 28.31 -19.48
N PHE A 346 5.49 29.11 -20.53
CA PHE A 346 6.59 30.09 -20.61
C PHE A 346 6.59 31.08 -19.42
N TYR A 347 5.41 31.57 -19.02
CA TYR A 347 5.30 32.58 -17.97
C TYR A 347 5.64 32.05 -16.55
N SER A 348 5.81 30.73 -16.39
CA SER A 348 6.37 30.15 -15.15
C SER A 348 7.81 30.62 -14.86
N ALA A 349 8.55 31.11 -15.87
CA ALA A 349 9.84 31.75 -15.65
C ALA A 349 9.75 32.97 -14.70
N PHE A 350 8.65 33.75 -14.76
CA PHE A 350 8.44 34.93 -13.90
C PHE A 350 8.15 34.59 -12.43
N ILE A 351 8.03 33.31 -12.08
CA ILE A 351 8.03 32.85 -10.67
C ILE A 351 9.39 33.14 -10.03
N VAL A 352 10.47 32.90 -10.78
CA VAL A 352 11.87 32.99 -10.32
C VAL A 352 12.64 34.18 -10.90
N ALA A 353 12.21 34.73 -12.04
CA ALA A 353 12.89 35.82 -12.73
C ALA A 353 12.62 37.20 -12.10
N LYS A 354 13.61 38.09 -12.16
CA LYS A 354 13.43 39.56 -12.16
C LYS A 354 13.06 40.05 -13.56
N LYS A 355 13.61 39.38 -14.58
CA LYS A 355 13.58 39.77 -15.99
C LYS A 355 13.83 38.53 -16.86
N VAL A 356 13.17 38.46 -18.01
CA VAL A 356 13.37 37.41 -19.01
C VAL A 356 13.69 38.06 -20.36
N ARG A 357 14.73 37.56 -21.01
CA ARG A 357 15.18 37.96 -22.34
C ARG A 357 15.13 36.75 -23.26
N VAL A 358 14.57 36.90 -24.46
CA VAL A 358 14.37 35.82 -25.43
C VAL A 358 14.94 36.26 -26.77
N PHE A 359 16.11 35.74 -27.11
CA PHE A 359 16.66 35.85 -28.46
C PHE A 359 16.12 34.69 -29.30
N THR A 360 15.64 34.98 -30.50
CA THR A 360 15.11 33.93 -31.40
C THR A 360 15.30 34.30 -32.85
N LYS A 361 15.43 33.28 -33.69
CA LYS A 361 15.47 33.39 -35.14
C LYS A 361 14.79 32.17 -35.74
N SER A 362 13.72 32.41 -36.50
CA SER A 362 13.01 31.35 -37.21
C SER A 362 13.92 30.62 -38.20
N VAL A 363 13.69 29.32 -38.37
CA VAL A 363 14.37 28.46 -39.35
C VAL A 363 13.97 28.77 -40.80
N LEU A 364 12.88 29.52 -41.01
CA LEU A 364 12.37 29.84 -42.34
C LEU A 364 13.34 30.72 -43.15
N PRO A 365 13.46 30.53 -44.48
CA PRO A 365 14.37 31.31 -45.32
C PRO A 365 14.21 32.83 -45.19
N ASN A 366 15.34 33.54 -45.15
CA ASN A 366 15.44 35.01 -44.99
C ASN A 366 14.98 35.58 -43.63
N SER A 367 14.73 34.75 -42.63
CA SER A 367 14.42 35.22 -41.26
C SER A 367 15.58 35.95 -40.61
N ILE A 368 15.29 37.08 -39.95
CA ILE A 368 16.23 37.82 -39.11
C ILE A 368 16.07 37.43 -37.62
N GLY A 369 17.05 37.82 -36.80
CA GLY A 369 16.99 37.63 -35.35
C GLY A 369 16.20 38.72 -34.64
N TYR A 370 15.52 38.35 -33.55
CA TYR A 370 14.81 39.26 -32.67
C TYR A 370 15.18 39.03 -31.21
N CYS A 371 15.15 40.10 -30.42
CA CYS A 371 15.19 40.08 -28.97
C CYS A 371 13.84 40.53 -28.42
N TRP A 372 13.15 39.64 -27.69
CA TRP A 372 11.99 39.96 -26.86
C TRP A 372 12.43 40.10 -25.40
N GLU A 373 11.89 41.07 -24.66
CA GLU A 373 12.30 41.35 -23.28
C GLU A 373 11.13 41.80 -22.39
N SER A 374 11.03 41.27 -21.16
CA SER A 374 10.00 41.68 -20.19
C SER A 374 10.43 41.46 -18.73
N ASP A 375 9.84 42.23 -17.81
CA ASP A 375 9.86 42.05 -16.35
C ASP A 375 8.63 41.30 -15.80
N GLY A 376 7.64 41.00 -16.66
CA GLY A 376 6.38 40.39 -16.28
C GLY A 376 5.36 41.34 -15.63
N HIS A 377 5.59 42.66 -15.60
CA HIS A 377 4.71 43.63 -14.91
C HIS A 377 3.61 44.26 -15.78
N GLY A 378 3.56 43.94 -17.07
CA GLY A 378 2.44 44.30 -17.97
C GLY A 378 2.82 44.61 -19.42
N ASN A 379 4.11 44.85 -19.69
CA ASN A 379 4.63 45.18 -21.01
C ASN A 379 5.80 44.26 -21.40
N PHE A 380 6.15 44.26 -22.67
CA PHE A 380 7.36 43.67 -23.22
C PHE A 380 7.87 44.52 -24.39
N THR A 381 9.16 44.42 -24.71
CA THR A 381 9.72 45.01 -25.94
C THR A 381 10.05 43.93 -26.96
N ILE A 382 10.05 44.30 -28.24
CA ILE A 382 10.68 43.54 -29.33
C ILE A 382 11.64 44.47 -30.07
N THR A 383 12.86 43.98 -30.33
CA THR A 383 13.90 44.69 -31.09
C THR A 383 14.56 43.72 -32.06
N GLU A 384 15.10 44.20 -33.19
CA GLU A 384 15.93 43.35 -34.06
C GLU A 384 17.26 43.01 -33.38
N ALA A 385 17.88 41.89 -33.77
CA ALA A 385 19.17 41.47 -33.25
C ALA A 385 20.01 40.76 -34.31
N ASP A 386 21.26 41.22 -34.48
CA ASP A 386 22.29 40.48 -35.21
C ASP A 386 22.84 39.34 -34.34
N GLY A 387 23.52 38.36 -34.96
CA GLY A 387 24.27 37.32 -34.26
C GLY A 387 23.44 36.22 -33.61
N VAL A 388 22.10 36.27 -33.71
CA VAL A 388 21.17 35.26 -33.19
C VAL A 388 21.25 33.96 -33.98
N ALA A 389 21.51 32.85 -33.28
CA ALA A 389 21.46 31.50 -33.82
C ALA A 389 20.01 31.05 -34.09
N THR A 390 19.82 30.14 -35.06
CA THR A 390 18.50 29.55 -35.37
C THR A 390 17.96 28.76 -34.18
N GLY A 391 16.68 28.97 -33.84
CA GLY A 391 16.04 28.43 -32.64
C GLY A 391 15.72 29.53 -31.62
N THR A 392 15.91 29.25 -30.34
CA THR A 392 15.58 30.17 -29.23
C THR A 392 16.64 30.10 -28.14
N LYS A 393 17.07 31.25 -27.59
CA LYS A 393 17.90 31.40 -26.39
C LYS A 393 17.15 32.26 -25.37
N ILE A 394 16.69 31.64 -24.29
CA ILE A 394 15.94 32.27 -23.19
C ILE A 394 16.90 32.47 -22.02
N ILE A 395 17.17 33.72 -21.65
CA ILE A 395 17.95 34.12 -20.48
C ILE A 395 16.99 34.57 -19.38
N VAL A 396 17.12 33.96 -18.21
CA VAL A 396 16.31 34.20 -17.01
C VAL A 396 17.20 34.84 -15.95
N ASP A 397 17.04 36.14 -15.75
CA ASP A 397 17.79 36.92 -14.76
C ASP A 397 17.12 36.70 -13.38
N LEU A 398 17.72 35.93 -12.47
CA LEU A 398 17.02 35.41 -11.28
C LEU A 398 16.81 36.45 -10.15
N GLN A 399 15.71 36.26 -9.40
CA GLN A 399 15.48 36.90 -8.10
C GLN A 399 16.53 36.43 -7.09
N ASP A 400 17.02 37.33 -6.21
CA ASP A 400 18.14 37.01 -5.31
C ASP A 400 17.84 35.90 -4.29
N LYS A 401 16.54 35.67 -4.00
CA LYS A 401 16.03 34.57 -3.16
C LYS A 401 15.83 33.24 -3.92
N GLU A 402 16.09 33.21 -5.23
CA GLU A 402 15.91 32.06 -6.12
C GLU A 402 17.22 31.71 -6.85
N SER A 403 18.37 32.25 -6.42
CA SER A 403 19.68 32.02 -7.06
C SER A 403 20.12 30.55 -7.04
N ASP A 404 19.50 29.71 -6.20
CA ASP A 404 19.70 28.26 -6.21
C ASP A 404 19.46 27.63 -7.60
N PHE A 405 18.62 28.22 -8.45
CA PHE A 405 18.39 27.77 -9.83
C PHE A 405 19.52 28.16 -10.81
N SER A 406 20.50 28.96 -10.40
CA SER A 406 21.77 29.17 -11.13
C SER A 406 22.89 28.20 -10.69
N THR A 407 22.60 27.26 -9.78
CA THR A 407 23.55 26.23 -9.36
C THR A 407 23.35 24.93 -10.17
N LYS A 408 24.38 24.51 -10.91
CA LYS A 408 24.36 23.30 -11.76
C LYS A 408 23.76 22.06 -11.09
N SER A 409 24.22 21.70 -9.88
CA SER A 409 23.72 20.50 -9.17
C SER A 409 22.21 20.53 -8.88
N ASN A 410 21.64 21.71 -8.60
CA ASN A 410 20.21 21.85 -8.35
C ASN A 410 19.42 21.62 -9.64
N VAL A 411 19.83 22.27 -10.74
CA VAL A 411 19.21 22.09 -12.07
C VAL A 411 19.39 20.66 -12.58
N GLU A 412 20.53 20.02 -12.35
CA GLU A 412 20.77 18.62 -12.72
C GLU A 412 19.78 17.67 -12.03
N ASN A 413 19.46 17.90 -10.76
CA ASN A 413 18.45 17.13 -10.03
C ASN A 413 17.03 17.36 -10.58
N ILE A 414 16.69 18.59 -10.97
CA ILE A 414 15.39 18.94 -11.57
C ILE A 414 15.25 18.29 -12.96
N LEU A 415 16.30 18.32 -13.78
CA LEU A 415 16.35 17.64 -15.08
C LEU A 415 16.24 16.12 -14.92
N LYS A 416 16.94 15.51 -13.95
CA LYS A 416 16.79 14.09 -13.61
C LYS A 416 15.38 13.73 -13.12
N LYS A 417 14.68 14.66 -12.47
CA LYS A 417 13.30 14.48 -11.99
C LYS A 417 12.29 14.51 -13.13
N TYR A 418 12.35 15.50 -14.03
CA TYR A 418 11.30 15.74 -15.03
C TYR A 418 11.66 15.37 -16.48
N SER A 419 12.94 15.42 -16.84
CA SER A 419 13.41 15.49 -18.23
C SER A 419 14.32 14.34 -18.67
N SER A 420 14.65 13.39 -17.78
CA SER A 420 15.50 12.20 -18.07
C SER A 420 15.14 11.44 -19.34
N PHE A 421 13.87 11.48 -19.75
CA PHE A 421 13.29 10.65 -20.80
C PHE A 421 12.85 11.42 -22.06
N ILE A 422 13.20 12.71 -22.16
CA ILE A 422 12.91 13.54 -23.33
C ILE A 422 13.78 13.10 -24.52
N SER A 423 13.20 13.10 -25.73
CA SER A 423 13.78 12.52 -26.95
C SER A 423 15.11 13.15 -27.39
N HIS A 424 15.28 14.46 -27.21
CA HIS A 424 16.43 15.21 -27.71
C HIS A 424 17.53 15.32 -26.64
N PRO A 425 18.82 15.35 -27.01
CA PRO A 425 19.92 15.58 -26.07
C PRO A 425 19.76 16.88 -25.27
N ILE A 426 19.91 16.78 -23.95
CA ILE A 426 19.92 17.90 -23.00
C ILE A 426 21.32 17.98 -22.38
N PHE A 427 21.99 19.11 -22.60
CA PHE A 427 23.31 19.44 -22.04
C PHE A 427 23.19 20.49 -20.93
N LEU A 428 24.01 20.39 -19.88
CA LEU A 428 24.03 21.28 -18.72
C LEU A 428 25.47 21.74 -18.43
N ASN A 429 25.79 22.99 -18.77
CA ASN A 429 27.15 23.54 -18.80
C ASN A 429 28.13 22.54 -19.49
N GLY A 430 27.79 22.08 -20.70
CA GLY A 430 28.54 21.11 -21.50
C GLY A 430 28.22 19.62 -21.27
N ASP A 431 27.78 19.20 -20.08
CA ASP A 431 27.59 17.78 -19.76
C ASP A 431 26.19 17.27 -20.16
N ARG A 432 26.09 16.13 -20.87
CA ARG A 432 24.79 15.52 -21.23
C ARG A 432 24.11 14.88 -20.02
N VAL A 433 22.87 15.31 -19.71
CA VAL A 433 22.12 14.87 -18.51
C VAL A 433 21.14 13.73 -18.80
N ASN A 434 20.47 13.70 -19.96
CA ASN A 434 19.54 12.62 -20.33
C ASN A 434 20.27 11.48 -21.08
N THR A 435 20.60 10.43 -20.33
CA THR A 435 21.29 9.23 -20.82
C THR A 435 20.47 7.94 -20.73
N VAL A 436 19.25 8.00 -20.16
CA VAL A 436 18.39 6.82 -19.94
C VAL A 436 17.22 6.84 -20.92
N ASP A 437 17.15 5.84 -21.80
CA ASP A 437 16.02 5.67 -22.72
C ASP A 437 14.68 5.51 -21.97
N ALA A 438 13.60 6.01 -22.57
CA ALA A 438 12.23 5.72 -22.14
C ALA A 438 11.87 4.26 -22.48
N LEU A 439 12.37 3.30 -21.69
CA LEU A 439 12.29 1.86 -21.94
C LEU A 439 10.85 1.38 -22.28
N TRP A 440 9.84 1.95 -21.60
CA TRP A 440 8.43 1.63 -21.83
C TRP A 440 7.91 1.99 -23.24
N ARG A 441 8.54 2.96 -23.93
CA ARG A 441 8.22 3.33 -25.33
C ARG A 441 8.80 2.32 -26.33
N LYS A 442 9.94 1.66 -26.01
CA LYS A 442 10.55 0.59 -26.84
C LYS A 442 9.55 -0.56 -27.04
N ALA A 443 9.75 -1.37 -28.08
CA ALA A 443 8.92 -2.55 -28.29
C ALA A 443 9.29 -3.64 -27.27
N PRO A 444 8.33 -4.33 -26.61
CA PRO A 444 8.64 -5.34 -25.58
C PRO A 444 9.54 -6.51 -26.02
N LYS A 445 9.70 -6.73 -27.33
CA LYS A 445 10.61 -7.75 -27.89
C LYS A 445 12.02 -7.23 -28.21
N SER A 446 12.25 -5.92 -28.15
CA SER A 446 13.53 -5.27 -28.44
C SER A 446 14.24 -4.76 -27.19
N VAL A 447 13.84 -5.22 -26.00
CA VAL A 447 14.43 -4.85 -24.71
C VAL A 447 15.00 -6.09 -24.04
N THR A 448 16.27 -6.02 -23.66
CA THR A 448 17.01 -7.11 -23.01
C THR A 448 16.67 -7.23 -21.52
N GLU A 449 16.91 -8.40 -20.91
CA GLU A 449 16.80 -8.57 -19.45
C GLU A 449 17.71 -7.57 -18.71
N LYS A 450 18.90 -7.29 -19.26
CA LYS A 450 19.86 -6.34 -18.67
C LYS A 450 19.31 -4.90 -18.64
N GLU A 451 18.74 -4.41 -19.74
CA GLU A 451 18.06 -3.10 -19.76
C GLU A 451 16.91 -3.05 -18.74
N HIS A 452 16.16 -4.15 -18.59
CA HIS A 452 15.11 -4.24 -17.58
C HIS A 452 15.65 -4.19 -16.14
N GLU A 453 16.75 -4.90 -15.84
CA GLU A 453 17.42 -4.82 -14.54
C GLU A 453 17.96 -3.41 -14.23
N GLU A 454 18.65 -2.79 -15.19
CA GLU A 454 19.23 -1.46 -15.04
C GLU A 454 18.14 -0.39 -14.87
N PHE A 455 17.06 -0.47 -15.66
CA PHE A 455 15.91 0.42 -15.53
C PHE A 455 15.13 0.20 -14.23
N TYR A 456 14.96 -1.05 -13.78
CA TYR A 456 14.35 -1.36 -12.46
C TYR A 456 15.11 -0.70 -11.31
N LYS A 457 16.45 -0.84 -11.31
CA LYS A 457 17.32 -0.21 -10.31
C LYS A 457 17.27 1.31 -10.39
N TYR A 458 17.28 1.89 -11.60
CA TYR A 458 17.19 3.33 -11.80
C TYR A 458 15.87 3.95 -11.29
N ILE A 459 14.71 3.42 -11.69
CA ILE A 459 13.41 3.97 -11.26
C ILE A 459 13.08 3.62 -9.80
N GLY A 460 13.51 2.44 -9.36
CA GLY A 460 13.12 1.88 -8.07
C GLY A 460 14.01 2.28 -6.90
N ALA A 461 15.25 2.73 -7.17
CA ALA A 461 16.36 2.72 -6.22
C ALA A 461 16.61 1.33 -5.59
N ALA A 462 16.29 0.27 -6.35
CA ALA A 462 16.35 -1.11 -5.90
C ALA A 462 17.80 -1.65 -5.87
N PHE A 463 18.09 -2.57 -4.95
CA PHE A 463 19.40 -3.23 -4.84
C PHE A 463 19.40 -4.63 -5.49
N ASP A 464 18.23 -5.26 -5.57
CA ASP A 464 17.96 -6.62 -6.03
C ASP A 464 17.61 -6.68 -7.53
N LYS A 465 17.11 -7.83 -8.01
CA LYS A 465 16.63 -8.02 -9.39
C LYS A 465 15.09 -8.04 -9.44
N PRO A 466 14.48 -7.74 -10.60
CA PRO A 466 13.04 -7.91 -10.77
C PRO A 466 12.71 -9.40 -10.94
N ARG A 467 12.09 -10.01 -9.92
CA ARG A 467 11.54 -11.38 -9.98
C ARG A 467 10.55 -11.52 -11.14
N PHE A 468 9.64 -10.57 -11.31
CA PHE A 468 8.70 -10.53 -12.43
C PHE A 468 8.69 -9.15 -13.10
N ARG A 469 8.49 -9.13 -14.42
CA ARG A 469 8.35 -7.92 -15.24
C ARG A 469 7.08 -7.96 -16.10
N LEU A 470 6.45 -6.80 -16.29
CA LEU A 470 5.34 -6.57 -17.22
C LEU A 470 5.65 -5.34 -18.07
N HIS A 471 6.13 -5.54 -19.29
CA HIS A 471 6.15 -4.48 -20.31
C HIS A 471 4.85 -4.57 -21.11
N TYR A 472 4.03 -3.54 -21.00
CA TYR A 472 2.69 -3.48 -21.58
C TYR A 472 2.55 -2.27 -22.48
N ARG A 473 2.03 -2.49 -23.69
CA ARG A 473 1.53 -1.44 -24.58
C ARG A 473 0.13 -1.81 -25.07
N VAL A 474 -0.76 -0.84 -25.08
CA VAL A 474 -2.04 -0.88 -25.79
C VAL A 474 -2.41 0.56 -26.15
N ASP A 475 -2.95 0.75 -27.36
CA ASP A 475 -3.28 2.09 -27.87
C ASP A 475 -4.81 2.37 -27.82
N ALA A 476 -5.63 1.38 -27.43
CA ALA A 476 -7.09 1.49 -27.27
C ALA A 476 -7.64 0.49 -26.22
N PRO A 477 -8.72 0.80 -25.46
CA PRO A 477 -9.57 2.00 -25.50
C PRO A 477 -9.05 3.16 -24.64
N VAL A 478 -7.79 3.08 -24.20
CA VAL A 478 -6.96 4.16 -23.65
C VAL A 478 -5.52 3.87 -24.09
N ASP A 479 -4.74 4.88 -24.46
CA ASP A 479 -3.30 4.76 -24.62
C ASP A 479 -2.60 4.47 -23.28
N ILE A 480 -1.94 3.32 -23.19
CA ILE A 480 -1.19 2.89 -22.00
C ILE A 480 0.13 2.26 -22.45
N LYS A 481 1.24 2.91 -22.10
CA LYS A 481 2.61 2.43 -22.33
C LYS A 481 3.28 2.31 -20.96
N ALA A 482 3.41 1.09 -20.44
CA ALA A 482 3.75 0.85 -19.03
C ALA A 482 4.80 -0.25 -18.84
N VAL A 483 5.60 -0.12 -17.78
CA VAL A 483 6.52 -1.15 -17.31
C VAL A 483 6.39 -1.30 -15.80
N PHE A 484 6.08 -2.51 -15.34
CA PHE A 484 6.02 -2.85 -13.91
C PHE A 484 7.01 -3.95 -13.57
N TYR A 485 7.49 -3.90 -12.32
CA TYR A 485 8.38 -4.87 -11.73
C TYR A 485 7.91 -5.28 -10.33
N VAL A 486 8.11 -6.56 -10.01
CA VAL A 486 8.08 -7.11 -8.65
C VAL A 486 9.52 -7.47 -8.29
N GLY A 487 10.01 -7.01 -7.14
CA GLY A 487 11.36 -7.33 -6.67
C GLY A 487 11.53 -8.79 -6.24
N GLU A 488 12.76 -9.16 -5.89
CA GLU A 488 13.03 -10.45 -5.25
C GLU A 488 12.66 -10.40 -3.76
N TYR A 489 12.80 -9.24 -3.10
CA TYR A 489 12.62 -9.06 -1.66
C TYR A 489 11.54 -8.03 -1.31
N ASN A 490 10.84 -8.28 -0.20
CA ASN A 490 9.92 -7.34 0.41
C ASN A 490 10.64 -6.53 1.51
N MET A 491 10.71 -5.20 1.34
CA MET A 491 11.29 -4.30 2.34
C MET A 491 10.33 -3.93 3.48
N GLU A 492 9.02 -4.18 3.33
CA GLU A 492 8.00 -3.98 4.36
C GLU A 492 8.00 -5.16 5.33
N GLN A 493 8.55 -4.96 6.53
CA GLN A 493 8.47 -5.94 7.62
C GLN A 493 7.44 -5.50 8.66
N PRO A 494 6.64 -6.42 9.25
CA PRO A 494 5.71 -6.10 10.32
C PRO A 494 6.39 -5.31 11.46
N GLY A 495 5.81 -4.17 11.82
CA GLY A 495 6.36 -3.26 12.84
C GLY A 495 7.44 -2.28 12.35
N ARG A 496 7.74 -2.23 11.03
CA ARG A 496 8.55 -1.17 10.40
C ARG A 496 7.68 -0.22 9.56
N ASN A 497 8.32 0.76 8.92
CA ASN A 497 7.67 1.69 8.00
C ASN A 497 6.98 0.92 6.86
N ARG A 498 5.72 1.30 6.56
CA ARG A 498 4.98 0.84 5.39
C ARG A 498 5.62 1.41 4.11
N LEU A 499 5.59 0.67 3.01
CA LEU A 499 6.11 1.13 1.73
C LEU A 499 5.16 2.14 1.07
N ASN A 500 5.73 3.04 0.26
CA ASN A 500 4.99 3.92 -0.65
C ASN A 500 4.96 3.31 -2.05
N THR A 501 3.85 3.45 -2.77
CA THR A 501 3.68 2.97 -4.15
C THR A 501 4.79 3.51 -5.06
N ASN A 502 5.64 2.62 -5.58
CA ASN A 502 6.84 3.01 -6.33
C ASN A 502 6.63 3.08 -7.86
N VAL A 503 5.39 3.40 -8.27
CA VAL A 503 5.00 3.56 -9.68
C VAL A 503 4.82 5.04 -10.00
N SER A 504 5.49 5.55 -11.03
CA SER A 504 5.40 6.96 -11.44
C SER A 504 4.55 7.16 -12.70
N LEU A 505 3.79 8.26 -12.73
CA LEU A 505 2.89 8.62 -13.83
C LEU A 505 3.54 9.64 -14.76
N TYR A 506 3.50 9.35 -16.06
CA TYR A 506 4.03 10.15 -17.16
C TYR A 506 2.92 10.46 -18.18
N CYS A 507 3.14 11.51 -18.98
CA CYS A 507 2.41 11.75 -20.21
C CYS A 507 3.42 12.27 -21.25
N LYS A 508 3.53 11.60 -22.40
CA LYS A 508 4.49 11.92 -23.48
C LYS A 508 5.94 12.01 -22.95
N LYS A 509 6.33 11.01 -22.16
CA LYS A 509 7.65 10.91 -21.48
C LYS A 509 7.94 11.98 -20.41
N VAL A 510 7.08 13.00 -20.23
CA VAL A 510 7.22 14.00 -19.15
C VAL A 510 6.60 13.49 -17.86
N LEU A 511 7.30 13.65 -16.73
CA LEU A 511 6.81 13.25 -15.41
C LEU A 511 5.63 14.14 -14.96
N ILE A 512 4.49 13.52 -14.65
CA ILE A 512 3.30 14.18 -14.09
C ILE A 512 3.27 14.03 -12.57
N LYS A 513 3.37 12.79 -12.05
CA LYS A 513 3.40 12.52 -10.60
C LYS A 513 4.33 11.34 -10.29
N LYS A 514 5.45 11.64 -9.61
CA LYS A 514 6.34 10.61 -9.03
C LYS A 514 5.61 9.87 -7.92
N GLN A 515 5.78 8.55 -7.83
CA GLN A 515 5.17 7.70 -6.78
C GLN A 515 3.65 7.96 -6.65
N CYS A 516 2.93 7.71 -7.75
CA CYS A 516 1.52 8.02 -7.93
C CYS A 516 0.64 7.04 -7.12
N SER A 517 0.46 7.36 -5.83
CA SER A 517 -0.43 6.69 -4.87
C SER A 517 -1.80 6.29 -5.44
N ASP A 518 -2.38 7.14 -6.27
CA ASP A 518 -3.79 7.07 -6.68
C ASP A 518 -4.00 6.23 -7.96
N LEU A 519 -2.91 5.79 -8.59
CA LEU A 519 -2.92 5.06 -9.86
C LEU A 519 -3.22 3.57 -9.67
N LEU A 520 -2.79 2.98 -8.56
CA LEU A 520 -3.01 1.58 -8.19
C LEU A 520 -3.61 1.48 -6.79
N PRO A 521 -4.39 0.43 -6.47
CA PRO A 521 -4.80 0.13 -5.11
C PRO A 521 -3.61 0.01 -4.15
N GLU A 522 -3.79 0.43 -2.89
CA GLU A 522 -2.73 0.48 -1.87
C GLU A 522 -2.07 -0.90 -1.59
N TRP A 523 -2.80 -2.00 -1.82
CA TRP A 523 -2.25 -3.35 -1.71
C TRP A 523 -1.20 -3.67 -2.79
N MET A 524 -1.22 -2.97 -3.94
CA MET A 524 -0.22 -3.14 -5.01
C MET A 524 1.09 -2.36 -4.76
N ARG A 525 1.30 -1.78 -3.57
CA ARG A 525 2.48 -0.95 -3.25
C ARG A 525 3.84 -1.65 -3.38
N PHE A 526 3.85 -2.99 -3.47
CA PHE A 526 5.05 -3.79 -3.78
C PHE A 526 5.57 -3.60 -5.22
N LEU A 527 4.80 -2.99 -6.12
CA LEU A 527 5.21 -2.72 -7.50
C LEU A 527 6.08 -1.47 -7.61
N SER A 528 7.19 -1.60 -8.34
CA SER A 528 7.95 -0.47 -8.89
C SER A 528 7.72 -0.37 -10.39
N GLY A 529 7.62 0.84 -10.94
CA GLY A 529 7.29 0.97 -12.37
C GLY A 529 7.00 2.36 -12.89
N VAL A 530 6.53 2.40 -14.13
CA VAL A 530 6.12 3.60 -14.86
C VAL A 530 4.85 3.33 -15.66
N VAL A 531 3.98 4.33 -15.75
CA VAL A 531 2.83 4.35 -16.67
C VAL A 531 2.85 5.68 -17.43
N ASP A 532 2.91 5.61 -18.74
CA ASP A 532 2.79 6.74 -19.67
C ASP A 532 1.49 6.59 -20.46
N SER A 533 0.72 7.65 -20.58
CA SER A 533 -0.61 7.65 -21.18
C SER A 533 -0.89 9.01 -21.81
N GLU A 534 -1.07 9.04 -23.13
CA GLU A 534 -1.25 10.29 -23.89
C GLU A 534 -2.68 10.84 -23.82
N ASP A 535 -3.66 10.00 -23.44
CA ASP A 535 -5.08 10.33 -23.28
C ASP A 535 -5.44 11.11 -22.00
N LEU A 536 -4.45 11.47 -21.17
CA LEU A 536 -4.69 12.08 -19.86
C LEU A 536 -5.01 13.58 -19.96
N PRO A 537 -6.21 14.04 -19.52
CA PRO A 537 -6.51 15.46 -19.38
C PRO A 537 -5.73 16.05 -18.19
N LEU A 538 -4.54 16.56 -18.48
CA LEU A 538 -3.69 17.25 -17.50
C LEU A 538 -4.39 18.52 -16.98
N ASN A 539 -4.21 18.84 -15.70
CA ASN A 539 -4.56 20.18 -15.22
C ASN A 539 -3.58 21.23 -15.78
N ILE A 540 -3.90 22.52 -15.61
CA ILE A 540 -3.08 23.61 -16.15
C ILE A 540 -1.67 23.61 -15.55
N SER A 541 -1.50 23.21 -14.28
CA SER A 541 -0.19 23.12 -13.62
C SER A 541 0.64 21.89 -14.01
N ARG A 542 0.02 20.88 -14.63
CA ARG A 542 0.57 19.56 -15.00
C ARG A 542 1.13 18.74 -13.83
N GLU A 543 0.89 19.17 -12.58
CA GLU A 543 1.28 18.48 -11.34
C GLU A 543 0.25 17.41 -10.92
N GLY A 544 -0.94 17.42 -11.52
CA GLY A 544 -1.99 16.45 -11.22
C GLY A 544 -3.00 16.30 -12.35
N THR A 545 -3.66 15.15 -12.40
CA THR A 545 -4.89 15.04 -13.19
C THR A 545 -5.98 15.85 -12.49
N GLN A 546 -6.78 16.62 -13.23
CA GLN A 546 -8.11 16.98 -12.73
C GLN A 546 -8.85 15.68 -12.36
N ASP A 547 -9.75 15.71 -11.36
CA ASP A 547 -10.35 14.50 -10.76
C ASP A 547 -11.31 13.75 -11.71
N SER A 548 -10.71 13.11 -12.70
CA SER A 548 -11.32 12.86 -14.00
C SER A 548 -11.71 11.40 -14.17
N GLN A 549 -12.78 11.19 -14.92
CA GLN A 549 -13.21 9.85 -15.33
C GLN A 549 -12.14 9.16 -16.19
N ALA A 550 -11.28 9.92 -16.89
CA ALA A 550 -10.12 9.42 -17.63
C ALA A 550 -9.08 8.77 -16.70
N PHE A 551 -8.61 9.46 -15.65
CA PHE A 551 -7.66 8.88 -14.70
C PHE A 551 -8.24 7.67 -13.96
N LYS A 552 -9.51 7.75 -13.53
CA LYS A 552 -10.23 6.63 -12.88
C LYS A 552 -10.45 5.44 -13.84
N LYS A 553 -10.56 5.68 -15.14
CA LYS A 553 -10.58 4.65 -16.20
C LYS A 553 -9.19 4.02 -16.40
N LEU A 554 -8.13 4.83 -16.47
CA LEU A 554 -6.74 4.38 -16.57
C LEU A 554 -6.37 3.47 -15.39
N SER A 555 -6.50 3.97 -14.15
CA SER A 555 -6.21 3.21 -12.93
C SER A 555 -6.90 1.84 -12.92
N ARG A 556 -8.20 1.79 -13.24
CA ARG A 556 -8.97 0.54 -13.30
C ARG A 556 -8.47 -0.43 -14.38
N LEU A 557 -8.10 0.07 -15.56
CA LEU A 557 -7.57 -0.76 -16.66
C LEU A 557 -6.19 -1.32 -16.32
N VAL A 558 -5.30 -0.48 -15.79
CA VAL A 558 -3.96 -0.89 -15.32
C VAL A 558 -4.08 -1.93 -14.21
N THR A 559 -4.91 -1.67 -13.18
CA THR A 559 -5.16 -2.60 -12.07
C THR A 559 -5.60 -3.98 -12.57
N LYS A 560 -6.61 -4.05 -13.45
CA LYS A 560 -7.05 -5.33 -14.03
C LYS A 560 -6.00 -5.98 -14.93
N ARG A 561 -5.15 -5.22 -15.63
CA ARG A 561 -4.04 -5.78 -16.42
C ARG A 561 -2.96 -6.41 -15.54
N VAL A 562 -2.62 -5.76 -14.41
CA VAL A 562 -1.70 -6.26 -13.39
C VAL A 562 -2.22 -7.55 -12.76
N ILE A 563 -3.49 -7.58 -12.33
CA ILE A 563 -4.08 -8.79 -11.74
C ILE A 563 -4.04 -9.96 -12.73
N ARG A 564 -4.49 -9.76 -13.97
CA ARG A 564 -4.40 -10.77 -15.03
C ARG A 564 -2.96 -11.21 -15.30
N TRP A 565 -1.98 -10.32 -15.19
CA TRP A 565 -0.57 -10.66 -15.33
C TRP A 565 -0.03 -11.47 -14.16
N LEU A 566 -0.48 -11.24 -12.93
CA LEU A 566 -0.17 -12.13 -11.81
C LEU A 566 -0.79 -13.53 -12.04
N THR A 567 -1.97 -13.61 -12.66
CA THR A 567 -2.57 -14.90 -13.10
C THR A 567 -1.79 -15.54 -14.25
N ASP A 568 -1.29 -14.74 -15.22
CA ASP A 568 -0.37 -15.22 -16.25
C ASP A 568 0.88 -15.85 -15.60
N CYS A 569 1.47 -15.18 -14.60
CA CYS A 569 2.64 -15.66 -13.87
C CYS A 569 2.35 -16.92 -13.04
N SER A 570 1.23 -16.97 -12.30
CA SER A 570 0.87 -18.14 -11.48
C SER A 570 0.68 -19.42 -12.29
N ASN A 571 0.25 -19.27 -13.54
CA ASN A 571 -0.09 -20.41 -14.40
C ASN A 571 1.07 -20.82 -15.32
N LYS A 572 2.01 -19.91 -15.63
CA LYS A 572 3.15 -20.16 -16.54
C LYS A 572 4.47 -20.41 -15.82
N GLU A 573 4.67 -19.82 -14.65
CA GLU A 573 5.91 -19.90 -13.86
C GLU A 573 5.60 -20.30 -12.40
N PRO A 574 4.88 -21.42 -12.14
CA PRO A 574 4.28 -21.70 -10.84
C PRO A 574 5.28 -21.76 -9.68
N VAL A 575 6.47 -22.37 -9.86
CA VAL A 575 7.52 -22.42 -8.81
C VAL A 575 7.97 -21.01 -8.39
N LYS A 576 8.21 -20.14 -9.36
CA LYS A 576 8.61 -18.74 -9.17
C LYS A 576 7.46 -17.88 -8.64
N TYR A 577 6.22 -18.26 -8.93
CA TYR A 577 5.03 -17.69 -8.32
C TYR A 577 4.89 -18.10 -6.84
N LEU A 578 5.27 -19.32 -6.46
CA LEU A 578 5.33 -19.72 -5.05
C LEU A 578 6.38 -18.90 -4.28
N ASP A 579 7.54 -18.58 -4.89
CA ASP A 579 8.49 -17.65 -4.27
C ASP A 579 7.88 -16.27 -4.04
N PHE A 580 7.18 -15.73 -5.04
CA PHE A 580 6.42 -14.49 -4.89
C PHE A 580 5.33 -14.59 -3.81
N TRP A 581 4.64 -15.73 -3.70
CA TRP A 581 3.61 -15.93 -2.69
C TRP A 581 4.20 -15.95 -1.27
N ARG A 582 5.36 -16.57 -1.05
CA ARG A 582 6.04 -16.56 0.27
C ARG A 582 6.42 -15.14 0.70
N GLU A 583 6.88 -14.30 -0.23
CA GLU A 583 7.42 -12.96 0.06
C GLU A 583 6.34 -11.84 0.04
N PHE A 584 5.35 -11.96 -0.85
CA PHE A 584 4.35 -10.92 -1.15
C PHE A 584 2.89 -11.39 -1.04
N GLY A 585 2.61 -12.65 -0.71
CA GLY A 585 1.24 -13.19 -0.61
C GLY A 585 0.35 -12.45 0.39
N TYR A 586 0.94 -11.81 1.42
CA TYR A 586 0.23 -10.91 2.33
C TYR A 586 -0.47 -9.75 1.60
N TYR A 587 0.18 -9.14 0.59
CA TYR A 587 -0.42 -8.07 -0.21
C TYR A 587 -1.59 -8.55 -1.06
N VAL A 588 -1.51 -9.78 -1.59
CA VAL A 588 -2.62 -10.39 -2.34
C VAL A 588 -3.81 -10.62 -1.40
N LYS A 589 -3.57 -11.09 -0.17
CA LYS A 589 -4.60 -11.19 0.88
C LYS A 589 -5.18 -9.82 1.27
N GLU A 590 -4.35 -8.79 1.43
CA GLU A 590 -4.79 -7.39 1.68
C GLU A 590 -5.69 -6.89 0.54
N GLY A 591 -5.33 -7.15 -0.72
CA GLY A 591 -6.15 -6.85 -1.88
C GLY A 591 -7.47 -7.62 -1.94
N CYS A 592 -7.44 -8.91 -1.60
CA CYS A 592 -8.62 -9.74 -1.45
C CYS A 592 -9.59 -9.22 -0.37
N CYS A 593 -9.09 -8.59 0.69
CA CYS A 593 -9.91 -8.00 1.74
C CYS A 593 -10.45 -6.60 1.37
N MET A 594 -9.64 -5.77 0.69
CA MET A 594 -9.95 -4.34 0.47
C MET A 594 -10.55 -4.04 -0.91
N ASP A 595 -10.11 -4.70 -1.99
CA ASP A 595 -10.51 -4.38 -3.36
C ASP A 595 -11.76 -5.15 -3.81
N LYS A 596 -12.91 -4.75 -3.26
CA LYS A 596 -14.21 -5.40 -3.52
C LYS A 596 -14.68 -5.37 -4.98
N LYS A 597 -13.98 -4.67 -5.87
CA LYS A 597 -14.27 -4.59 -7.31
C LYS A 597 -13.48 -5.61 -8.13
N ASN A 598 -12.37 -6.11 -7.59
CA ASN A 598 -11.50 -7.09 -8.24
C ASN A 598 -11.35 -8.41 -7.45
N GLN A 599 -11.91 -8.52 -6.24
CA GLN A 599 -11.95 -9.74 -5.40
C GLN A 599 -12.08 -11.06 -6.18
N ALA A 600 -13.04 -11.18 -7.12
CA ALA A 600 -13.23 -12.41 -7.91
C ALA A 600 -12.05 -12.75 -8.84
N ASP A 601 -11.33 -11.75 -9.35
CA ASP A 601 -10.10 -11.93 -10.14
C ASP A 601 -8.87 -12.26 -9.24
N LEU A 602 -8.98 -12.05 -7.91
CA LEU A 602 -7.90 -12.24 -6.95
C LEU A 602 -7.93 -13.61 -6.23
N ILE A 603 -9.10 -14.23 -6.02
CA ILE A 603 -9.19 -15.55 -5.37
C ILE A 603 -8.33 -16.63 -6.05
N PRO A 604 -8.21 -16.73 -7.39
CA PRO A 604 -7.29 -17.68 -8.06
C PRO A 604 -5.80 -17.48 -7.73
N LEU A 605 -5.40 -16.30 -7.23
CA LEU A 605 -4.02 -15.99 -6.84
C LEU A 605 -3.67 -16.50 -5.44
N LEU A 606 -4.67 -16.81 -4.61
CA LEU A 606 -4.45 -17.30 -3.24
C LEU A 606 -3.80 -18.70 -3.25
N ARG A 607 -2.93 -18.95 -2.27
CA ARG A 607 -2.36 -20.28 -1.99
C ARG A 607 -2.44 -20.57 -0.49
N PHE A 608 -2.89 -21.76 -0.13
CA PHE A 608 -3.03 -22.21 1.26
C PHE A 608 -2.46 -23.61 1.45
N GLU A 609 -2.03 -23.95 2.66
CA GLU A 609 -1.71 -25.34 2.97
C GLU A 609 -2.99 -26.20 2.94
N SER A 610 -2.81 -27.50 2.75
CA SER A 610 -3.90 -28.47 2.69
C SER A 610 -3.56 -29.71 3.53
N SER A 611 -4.59 -30.36 4.05
CA SER A 611 -4.48 -31.68 4.69
C SER A 611 -3.98 -32.77 3.75
N ALA A 612 -4.30 -32.69 2.45
CA ALA A 612 -3.86 -33.66 1.42
C ALA A 612 -2.46 -33.36 0.85
N LYS A 613 -1.79 -32.31 1.34
CA LYS A 613 -0.43 -31.91 0.94
C LYS A 613 0.57 -32.08 2.10
N PRO A 614 1.87 -32.28 1.82
CA PRO A 614 2.93 -32.20 2.83
C PRO A 614 2.96 -30.86 3.58
N GLU A 615 3.65 -30.83 4.72
CA GLU A 615 3.86 -29.58 5.48
C GLU A 615 4.67 -28.56 4.67
N GLY A 616 4.20 -27.31 4.64
CA GLY A 616 4.78 -26.24 3.82
C GLY A 616 4.41 -26.28 2.33
N GLU A 617 3.78 -27.35 1.83
CA GLU A 617 3.23 -27.37 0.46
C GLU A 617 1.86 -26.68 0.41
N VAL A 618 1.75 -25.68 -0.46
CA VAL A 618 0.51 -24.91 -0.68
C VAL A 618 -0.16 -25.25 -2.00
N THR A 619 -1.49 -25.27 -2.00
CA THR A 619 -2.36 -25.50 -3.18
C THR A 619 -3.09 -24.21 -3.57
N SER A 620 -3.43 -24.07 -4.85
CA SER A 620 -4.45 -23.13 -5.32
C SER A 620 -5.86 -23.67 -5.09
N MET A 621 -6.86 -22.80 -5.30
CA MET A 621 -8.28 -23.17 -5.31
C MET A 621 -8.65 -24.06 -6.50
N ASP A 622 -8.05 -23.84 -7.67
CA ASP A 622 -8.25 -24.68 -8.85
C ASP A 622 -7.78 -26.12 -8.57
N GLU A 623 -6.55 -26.29 -8.08
CA GLU A 623 -5.97 -27.59 -7.75
C GLU A 623 -6.72 -28.32 -6.60
N TYR A 624 -7.29 -27.58 -5.63
CA TYR A 624 -8.16 -28.18 -4.60
C TYR A 624 -9.48 -28.67 -5.22
N VAL A 625 -10.09 -27.89 -6.11
CA VAL A 625 -11.33 -28.28 -6.81
C VAL A 625 -11.12 -29.51 -7.71
N GLU A 626 -9.97 -29.63 -8.37
CA GLU A 626 -9.61 -30.81 -9.18
C GLU A 626 -9.49 -32.10 -8.34
N ARG A 627 -9.27 -31.99 -7.03
CA ARG A 627 -9.17 -33.13 -6.09
C ARG A 627 -10.47 -33.43 -5.33
N PHE A 628 -11.58 -32.73 -5.61
CA PHE A 628 -12.88 -32.98 -4.99
C PHE A 628 -13.28 -34.46 -4.95
N GLU A 629 -13.84 -34.90 -3.83
CA GLU A 629 -14.41 -36.23 -3.65
C GLU A 629 -15.79 -36.35 -4.33
N GLU A 630 -16.31 -37.57 -4.55
CA GLU A 630 -17.55 -37.74 -5.31
C GLU A 630 -18.75 -37.16 -4.52
N GLY A 631 -19.53 -36.29 -5.18
CA GLY A 631 -20.64 -35.55 -4.57
C GLY A 631 -20.26 -34.21 -3.91
N GLN A 632 -18.98 -33.94 -3.68
CA GLN A 632 -18.50 -32.71 -3.04
C GLN A 632 -18.87 -31.45 -3.86
N LYS A 633 -19.30 -30.39 -3.15
CA LYS A 633 -19.70 -29.07 -3.71
C LYS A 633 -19.13 -27.89 -2.91
N GLU A 634 -18.34 -28.19 -1.89
CA GLU A 634 -17.94 -27.26 -0.83
C GLU A 634 -16.42 -27.33 -0.63
N ILE A 635 -15.81 -26.16 -0.46
CA ILE A 635 -14.39 -25.98 -0.16
C ILE A 635 -14.27 -25.84 1.35
N PHE A 636 -13.78 -26.90 2.00
CA PHE A 636 -13.65 -26.96 3.44
C PHE A 636 -12.38 -26.27 3.92
N PHE A 637 -12.48 -25.47 4.98
CA PHE A 637 -11.32 -24.79 5.57
C PHE A 637 -11.35 -24.80 7.10
N LEU A 638 -10.16 -24.67 7.69
CA LEU A 638 -9.95 -24.47 9.13
C LEU A 638 -8.95 -23.32 9.35
N HIS A 639 -9.32 -22.38 10.22
CA HIS A 639 -8.36 -21.44 10.80
C HIS A 639 -7.67 -22.08 12.02
N SER A 640 -6.35 -21.98 12.12
CA SER A 640 -5.58 -22.53 13.24
C SER A 640 -4.25 -21.80 13.39
N PRO A 641 -3.63 -21.70 14.58
CA PRO A 641 -2.33 -21.04 14.73
C PRO A 641 -1.16 -21.72 13.99
N SER A 642 -1.29 -23.00 13.61
CA SER A 642 -0.24 -23.80 12.97
C SER A 642 -0.81 -25.02 12.24
N ARG A 643 -0.01 -25.69 11.40
CA ARG A 643 -0.37 -26.98 10.81
C ARG A 643 -0.54 -28.06 11.88
N GLN A 644 0.32 -28.06 12.90
CA GLN A 644 0.30 -29.02 14.00
C GLN A 644 -1.04 -28.95 14.76
N THR A 645 -1.50 -27.74 15.10
CA THR A 645 -2.79 -27.52 15.77
C THR A 645 -4.00 -27.80 14.87
N ALA A 646 -3.87 -27.64 13.54
CA ALA A 646 -4.93 -28.01 12.60
C ALA A 646 -5.09 -29.54 12.50
N MET A 647 -3.99 -30.29 12.40
CA MET A 647 -3.97 -31.75 12.23
C MET A 647 -4.45 -32.55 13.45
N VAL A 648 -4.53 -31.91 14.62
CA VAL A 648 -5.09 -32.46 15.88
C VAL A 648 -6.35 -31.72 16.33
N SER A 649 -6.96 -30.91 15.46
CA SER A 649 -8.18 -30.17 15.79
C SER A 649 -9.39 -31.11 15.91
N PRO A 650 -10.23 -30.99 16.97
CA PRO A 650 -11.46 -31.77 17.10
C PRO A 650 -12.41 -31.63 15.90
N TYR A 651 -12.38 -30.46 15.24
CA TYR A 651 -13.16 -30.19 14.05
C TYR A 651 -12.70 -31.01 12.82
N TYR A 652 -11.43 -31.39 12.77
CA TYR A 652 -10.84 -32.10 11.63
C TYR A 652 -10.96 -33.63 11.74
N GLU A 653 -11.29 -34.19 12.91
CA GLU A 653 -11.38 -35.64 13.15
C GLU A 653 -12.26 -36.38 12.14
N GLN A 654 -13.49 -35.91 11.89
CA GLN A 654 -14.41 -36.54 10.93
C GLN A 654 -13.92 -36.45 9.47
N PHE A 655 -13.37 -35.30 9.07
CA PHE A 655 -12.84 -35.07 7.72
C PHE A 655 -11.63 -35.97 7.45
N LYS A 656 -10.71 -36.06 8.41
CA LYS A 656 -9.56 -36.95 8.41
C LYS A 656 -9.97 -38.41 8.29
N LYS A 657 -10.97 -38.85 9.06
CA LYS A 657 -11.52 -40.22 8.98
C LYS A 657 -12.13 -40.53 7.61
N LYS A 658 -12.79 -39.56 6.96
CA LYS A 658 -13.36 -39.70 5.61
C LYS A 658 -12.39 -39.37 4.46
N GLY A 659 -11.12 -39.06 4.74
CA GLY A 659 -10.14 -38.68 3.71
C GLY A 659 -10.41 -37.33 3.01
N ILE A 660 -11.37 -36.53 3.48
CA ILE A 660 -11.82 -35.30 2.81
C ILE A 660 -10.78 -34.17 3.00
N GLU A 661 -10.43 -33.51 1.90
CA GLU A 661 -9.44 -32.44 1.89
C GLU A 661 -9.93 -31.17 2.60
N VAL A 662 -9.08 -30.54 3.40
CA VAL A 662 -9.35 -29.29 4.13
C VAL A 662 -8.20 -28.32 3.92
N LEU A 663 -8.51 -27.07 3.57
CA LEU A 663 -7.54 -25.97 3.52
C LEU A 663 -7.20 -25.48 4.93
N PHE A 664 -5.91 -25.36 5.23
CA PHE A 664 -5.41 -24.84 6.50
C PHE A 664 -4.95 -23.39 6.37
N MET A 665 -5.42 -22.55 7.30
CA MET A 665 -5.23 -21.10 7.27
C MET A 665 -4.64 -20.62 8.59
N PHE A 666 -3.46 -19.99 8.52
CA PHE A 666 -2.68 -19.60 9.70
C PHE A 666 -2.54 -18.09 9.89
N GLY A 667 -2.83 -17.29 8.87
CA GLY A 667 -2.69 -15.84 8.91
C GLY A 667 -3.82 -15.17 9.71
N GLN A 668 -3.51 -14.12 10.46
CA GLN A 668 -4.53 -13.29 11.12
C GLN A 668 -5.50 -12.66 10.11
N LEU A 669 -4.99 -12.32 8.91
CA LEU A 669 -5.79 -11.77 7.82
C LEU A 669 -6.70 -12.83 7.16
N ASP A 670 -6.41 -14.12 7.33
CA ASP A 670 -7.17 -15.21 6.70
C ASP A 670 -8.55 -15.38 7.33
N GLU A 671 -8.70 -15.09 8.62
CA GLU A 671 -9.99 -15.11 9.31
C GLU A 671 -10.93 -14.01 8.77
N TYR A 672 -10.42 -12.78 8.61
CA TYR A 672 -11.17 -11.68 8.00
C TYR A 672 -11.48 -11.95 6.52
N LEU A 673 -10.51 -12.45 5.77
CA LEU A 673 -10.65 -12.87 4.38
C LEU A 673 -11.81 -13.85 4.19
N MET A 674 -11.87 -14.90 5.00
CA MET A 674 -12.92 -15.92 4.90
C MET A 674 -14.29 -15.42 5.36
N SER A 675 -14.35 -14.43 6.26
CA SER A 675 -15.63 -13.81 6.65
C SER A 675 -16.37 -13.15 5.48
N GLU A 676 -15.68 -12.66 4.44
CA GLU A 676 -16.33 -12.17 3.22
C GLU A 676 -16.61 -13.26 2.18
N TYR A 677 -15.94 -14.41 2.27
CA TYR A 677 -15.93 -15.43 1.21
C TYR A 677 -16.83 -16.64 1.48
N VAL A 678 -17.21 -16.91 2.73
CA VAL A 678 -18.25 -17.90 3.06
C VAL A 678 -19.58 -17.60 2.34
N GLU A 679 -19.98 -16.33 2.27
CA GLU A 679 -21.21 -15.92 1.54
C GLU A 679 -21.05 -16.03 0.02
N ARG A 680 -19.87 -15.71 -0.52
CA ARG A 680 -19.65 -15.54 -1.98
C ARG A 680 -19.21 -16.80 -2.71
N GLY A 681 -18.48 -17.69 -2.04
CA GLY A 681 -17.89 -18.87 -2.67
C GLY A 681 -16.78 -18.56 -3.69
N TYR A 682 -16.49 -19.54 -4.53
CA TYR A 682 -15.53 -19.50 -5.62
C TYR A 682 -16.03 -20.38 -6.78
N LYS A 683 -16.17 -19.79 -7.98
CA LYS A 683 -16.95 -20.37 -9.09
C LYS A 683 -18.35 -20.74 -8.59
N ASP A 684 -18.79 -21.98 -8.77
CA ASP A 684 -20.07 -22.51 -8.30
C ASP A 684 -20.00 -23.17 -6.91
N TYR A 685 -18.83 -23.15 -6.26
CA TYR A 685 -18.55 -23.83 -4.99
C TYR A 685 -18.62 -22.85 -3.81
N LYS A 686 -19.07 -23.32 -2.64
CA LYS A 686 -19.10 -22.51 -1.40
C LYS A 686 -17.91 -22.79 -0.51
N PHE A 687 -17.43 -21.77 0.21
CA PHE A 687 -16.48 -21.98 1.30
C PHE A 687 -17.23 -22.31 2.59
N VAL A 688 -16.83 -23.40 3.26
CA VAL A 688 -17.46 -23.87 4.51
C VAL A 688 -16.38 -24.09 5.56
N SER A 689 -16.49 -23.38 6.69
CA SER A 689 -15.61 -23.63 7.83
C SER A 689 -16.02 -24.93 8.52
N ILE A 690 -15.04 -25.78 8.83
CA ILE A 690 -15.30 -27.04 9.54
C ILE A 690 -15.63 -26.84 11.04
N GLU A 691 -15.60 -25.60 11.54
CA GLU A 691 -16.15 -25.23 12.86
C GLU A 691 -17.69 -25.27 12.90
N ASN A 692 -18.37 -25.34 11.74
CA ASN A 692 -19.83 -25.37 11.65
C ASN A 692 -20.41 -26.75 11.97
N THR A 693 -21.69 -26.78 12.37
CA THR A 693 -22.42 -27.99 12.77
C THR A 693 -23.14 -28.69 11.62
N ASP A 694 -23.62 -27.93 10.63
CA ASP A 694 -24.65 -28.38 9.69
C ASP A 694 -24.07 -29.03 8.42
N ILE A 695 -22.85 -29.59 8.51
CA ILE A 695 -22.07 -30.08 7.38
C ILE A 695 -22.41 -31.53 7.07
N LYS A 696 -22.91 -31.80 5.86
CA LYS A 696 -23.38 -33.12 5.44
C LYS A 696 -22.31 -33.99 4.80
N LEU A 697 -21.35 -34.46 5.59
CA LEU A 697 -20.27 -35.32 5.08
C LEU A 697 -20.73 -36.72 4.63
N ASP A 698 -21.98 -37.10 4.86
CA ASP A 698 -22.56 -38.39 4.42
C ASP A 698 -23.13 -38.33 2.99
N GLU A 699 -23.25 -37.14 2.39
CA GLU A 699 -23.58 -36.97 0.97
C GLU A 699 -22.31 -36.97 0.07
N ILE A 700 -21.12 -37.17 0.65
CA ILE A 700 -19.80 -37.16 -0.02
C ILE A 700 -19.13 -38.53 0.12
N LYS A 701 -18.66 -39.10 -0.99
CA LYS A 701 -17.94 -40.39 -1.03
C LYS A 701 -16.47 -40.19 -1.35
N SER A 702 -15.58 -40.75 -0.53
CA SER A 702 -14.15 -40.70 -0.79
C SER A 702 -13.73 -41.70 -1.87
N LYS A 703 -12.78 -41.30 -2.72
CA LYS A 703 -12.11 -42.17 -3.69
C LYS A 703 -11.00 -43.03 -3.07
N ASN A 704 -10.52 -42.66 -1.87
CA ASN A 704 -9.31 -43.21 -1.26
C ASN A 704 -9.58 -43.96 0.05
N VAL A 705 -10.80 -43.88 0.57
CA VAL A 705 -11.30 -44.67 1.71
C VAL A 705 -12.44 -45.53 1.15
N GLU A 706 -12.28 -46.86 1.18
CA GLU A 706 -13.42 -47.75 0.90
C GLU A 706 -14.54 -47.43 1.91
N ASP A 707 -15.80 -47.39 1.46
CA ASP A 707 -16.97 -47.22 2.32
C ASP A 707 -17.09 -48.44 3.27
N ALA A 708 -16.30 -48.44 4.34
CA ALA A 708 -16.39 -49.42 5.42
C ALA A 708 -17.76 -49.23 6.07
N ASP A 709 -18.63 -50.23 5.89
CA ASP A 709 -20.06 -50.18 6.20
C ASP A 709 -20.35 -49.40 7.48
N SER A 710 -21.26 -48.43 7.39
CA SER A 710 -21.79 -47.68 8.55
C SER A 710 -22.66 -48.51 9.48
N ASP A 711 -22.51 -49.84 9.42
CA ASP A 711 -23.43 -50.88 9.91
C ASP A 711 -22.71 -51.89 10.82
N THR A 712 -21.48 -51.60 11.27
CA THR A 712 -20.94 -52.22 12.50
C THR A 712 -21.56 -51.56 13.73
N ASP A 713 -22.86 -51.75 13.91
CA ASP A 713 -23.61 -51.26 15.06
C ASP A 713 -23.28 -52.14 16.30
N THR A 714 -22.07 -51.98 16.83
CA THR A 714 -21.68 -52.56 18.13
C THR A 714 -22.36 -51.77 19.25
N ASP A 715 -23.64 -52.07 19.46
CA ASP A 715 -24.61 -51.46 20.37
C ASP A 715 -24.24 -51.62 21.87
N GLY A 716 -23.05 -51.13 22.25
CA GLY A 716 -22.45 -51.36 23.57
C GLY A 716 -21.21 -50.55 23.95
N ASP A 717 -20.48 -49.92 23.00
CA ASP A 717 -19.21 -49.21 23.32
C ASP A 717 -19.38 -47.69 23.59
N GLY A 718 -20.49 -47.29 24.22
CA GLY A 718 -20.76 -45.89 24.52
C GLY A 718 -21.98 -45.64 25.40
N LEU A 719 -22.21 -44.37 25.74
CA LEU A 719 -23.41 -43.96 26.49
C LEU A 719 -24.67 -44.15 25.64
N THR A 720 -25.55 -45.08 26.05
CA THR A 720 -26.89 -45.26 25.47
C THR A 720 -27.65 -43.93 25.40
N SER A 721 -28.61 -43.81 24.48
CA SER A 721 -29.41 -42.58 24.30
C SER A 721 -30.07 -42.07 25.60
N GLY A 722 -30.41 -42.97 26.53
CA GLY A 722 -30.90 -42.64 27.88
C GLY A 722 -29.81 -42.14 28.84
N GLN A 723 -28.58 -42.65 28.76
CA GLN A 723 -27.44 -42.12 29.52
C GLN A 723 -26.98 -40.78 28.95
N ALA A 724 -26.86 -40.63 27.63
CA ALA A 724 -26.48 -39.38 26.96
C ALA A 724 -27.45 -38.23 27.30
N LYS A 725 -28.78 -38.48 27.28
CA LYS A 725 -29.79 -37.49 27.72
C LYS A 725 -29.63 -37.08 29.19
N ARG A 726 -29.23 -37.99 30.07
CA ARG A 726 -28.93 -37.67 31.49
C ARG A 726 -27.61 -36.90 31.63
N PHE A 727 -26.58 -37.26 30.87
CA PHE A 727 -25.30 -36.56 30.85
C PHE A 727 -25.47 -35.12 30.38
N ARG A 728 -26.20 -34.88 29.28
CA ARG A 728 -26.61 -33.54 28.82
C ARG A 728 -27.22 -32.71 29.94
N THR A 729 -28.24 -33.23 30.63
CA THR A 729 -28.93 -32.50 31.72
C THR A 729 -27.99 -32.17 32.89
N TRP A 730 -27.05 -33.07 33.22
CA TRP A 730 -26.05 -32.81 34.26
C TRP A 730 -25.00 -31.77 33.80
N LEU A 731 -24.49 -31.88 32.58
CA LEU A 731 -23.48 -30.97 32.04
C LEU A 731 -24.04 -29.54 31.89
N MET A 732 -25.30 -29.41 31.47
CA MET A 732 -26.05 -28.14 31.49
C MET A 732 -26.21 -27.55 32.91
N LYS A 733 -26.46 -28.39 33.93
CA LYS A 733 -26.53 -27.95 35.33
C LYS A 733 -25.18 -27.44 35.84
N VAL A 734 -24.08 -28.12 35.48
CA VAL A 734 -22.72 -27.82 35.97
C VAL A 734 -22.11 -26.61 35.28
N LEU A 735 -22.08 -26.59 33.95
CA LEU A 735 -21.49 -25.49 33.19
C LEU A 735 -22.40 -24.24 33.20
N GLY A 736 -23.70 -24.40 33.43
CA GLY A 736 -24.61 -23.32 33.79
C GLY A 736 -24.63 -22.18 32.78
N SER A 737 -24.20 -20.98 33.20
CA SER A 737 -24.14 -19.81 32.34
C SER A 737 -23.10 -19.90 31.21
N LYS A 738 -22.15 -20.83 31.25
CA LYS A 738 -21.14 -21.01 30.19
C LYS A 738 -21.72 -21.54 28.88
N ILE A 739 -22.85 -22.28 28.91
CA ILE A 739 -23.40 -22.97 27.73
C ILE A 739 -24.91 -22.81 27.52
N VAL A 740 -25.34 -22.87 26.26
CA VAL A 740 -26.75 -22.90 25.84
C VAL A 740 -27.26 -24.33 25.68
N ASP A 741 -26.40 -25.22 25.16
CA ASP A 741 -26.75 -26.62 24.87
C ASP A 741 -25.51 -27.53 24.92
N ALA A 742 -25.75 -28.82 25.14
CA ALA A 742 -24.77 -29.90 25.12
C ALA A 742 -25.38 -31.13 24.42
N GLN A 743 -24.94 -31.47 23.21
CA GLN A 743 -25.52 -32.57 22.42
C GLN A 743 -24.54 -33.75 22.21
N PRO A 744 -25.02 -35.00 22.14
CA PRO A 744 -24.17 -36.11 21.70
C PRO A 744 -23.79 -35.96 20.22
N THR A 745 -22.59 -36.37 19.83
CA THR A 745 -22.12 -36.32 18.43
C THR A 745 -21.25 -37.51 18.05
N ASP A 746 -21.29 -37.88 16.77
CA ASP A 746 -20.43 -38.90 16.15
C ASP A 746 -19.34 -38.30 15.25
N ARG A 747 -19.19 -36.96 15.20
CA ARG A 747 -18.10 -36.29 14.44
C ARG A 747 -16.73 -36.33 15.12
N LEU A 748 -16.67 -36.82 16.37
CA LEU A 748 -15.43 -36.94 17.14
C LEU A 748 -15.02 -38.40 17.26
N SER A 749 -13.73 -38.68 17.05
CA SER A 749 -13.09 -39.96 17.35
C SER A 749 -12.34 -39.89 18.68
N ASP A 750 -11.43 -38.94 18.79
CA ASP A 750 -10.39 -38.88 19.83
C ASP A 750 -10.66 -37.78 20.85
N SER A 751 -11.45 -36.76 20.50
CA SER A 751 -11.83 -35.69 21.42
C SER A 751 -13.03 -36.04 22.31
N PRO A 752 -13.02 -35.62 23.60
CA PRO A 752 -14.17 -35.80 24.50
C PRO A 752 -15.35 -34.88 24.14
N ILE A 753 -15.07 -33.62 23.79
CA ILE A 753 -16.05 -32.59 23.44
C ILE A 753 -15.49 -31.63 22.40
N VAL A 754 -16.37 -30.85 21.76
CA VAL A 754 -16.06 -29.74 20.86
C VAL A 754 -17.08 -28.60 21.03
N LEU A 755 -16.75 -27.39 20.62
CA LEU A 755 -17.73 -26.28 20.60
C LEU A 755 -18.55 -26.32 19.30
N ALA A 756 -19.83 -26.01 19.41
CA ALA A 756 -20.82 -26.10 18.35
C ALA A 756 -21.47 -24.73 18.02
N SER A 757 -20.78 -23.64 18.38
CA SER A 757 -21.25 -22.26 18.23
C SER A 757 -21.09 -21.70 16.80
N GLY A 758 -20.36 -22.40 15.94
CA GLY A 758 -20.11 -22.04 14.54
C GLY A 758 -18.98 -21.03 14.33
N PHE A 759 -18.51 -20.96 13.08
CA PHE A 759 -17.39 -20.11 12.66
C PHE A 759 -17.66 -18.62 12.89
N GLU A 760 -18.83 -18.11 12.50
CA GLU A 760 -19.14 -16.67 12.51
C GLU A 760 -19.02 -16.06 13.92
N GLN A 761 -19.57 -16.72 14.93
CA GLN A 761 -19.51 -16.26 16.32
C GLN A 761 -18.08 -16.29 16.85
N SER A 762 -17.35 -17.36 16.51
CA SER A 762 -15.96 -17.59 16.93
C SER A 762 -15.02 -16.56 16.29
N ALA A 763 -15.14 -16.32 14.98
CA ALA A 763 -14.33 -15.39 14.21
C ALA A 763 -14.56 -13.92 14.60
N VAL A 764 -15.81 -13.51 14.84
CA VAL A 764 -16.11 -12.16 15.35
C VAL A 764 -15.45 -11.95 16.72
N TYR A 765 -15.51 -12.94 17.61
CA TYR A 765 -14.86 -12.86 18.92
C TYR A 765 -13.33 -12.82 18.82
N ARG A 766 -12.71 -13.69 18.01
CA ARG A 766 -11.26 -13.73 17.76
C ARG A 766 -10.75 -12.41 17.16
N HIS A 767 -11.50 -11.82 16.22
CA HIS A 767 -11.19 -10.51 15.65
C HIS A 767 -11.32 -9.35 16.68
N MET A 768 -12.39 -9.31 17.48
CA MET A 768 -12.53 -8.29 18.54
C MET A 768 -11.39 -8.37 19.57
N LYS A 769 -11.03 -9.58 20.00
CA LYS A 769 -9.90 -9.87 20.91
C LYS A 769 -8.56 -9.39 20.33
N GLN A 770 -8.35 -9.52 19.01
CA GLN A 770 -7.17 -9.00 18.31
C GLN A 770 -7.14 -7.46 18.31
N VAL A 771 -8.25 -6.79 17.97
CA VAL A 771 -8.35 -5.32 17.95
C VAL A 771 -8.12 -4.73 19.35
N ALA A 772 -8.74 -5.33 20.39
CA ALA A 772 -8.55 -4.93 21.78
C ALA A 772 -7.08 -5.09 22.23
N ALA A 773 -6.41 -6.16 21.82
CA ALA A 773 -4.99 -6.37 22.10
C ALA A 773 -4.07 -5.35 21.42
N MET A 774 -4.41 -4.88 20.21
CA MET A 774 -3.70 -3.81 19.51
C MET A 774 -3.92 -2.43 20.15
N GLN A 775 -5.12 -2.18 20.69
CA GLN A 775 -5.46 -0.92 21.38
C GLN A 775 -4.99 -0.87 22.84
N GLY A 776 -4.49 -1.98 23.39
CA GLY A 776 -3.99 -2.08 24.77
C GLY A 776 -5.05 -2.45 25.82
N ASN A 777 -6.35 -2.29 25.51
CA ASN A 777 -7.47 -2.62 26.40
C ASN A 777 -7.74 -4.13 26.47
N LYS A 778 -6.80 -4.89 27.03
CA LYS A 778 -6.87 -6.36 27.13
C LYS A 778 -7.96 -6.90 28.07
N THR A 779 -8.54 -6.09 28.94
CA THR A 779 -9.36 -6.55 30.09
C THR A 779 -10.86 -6.32 29.96
N GLU A 780 -11.36 -5.67 28.90
CA GLU A 780 -12.78 -5.33 28.77
C GLU A 780 -13.62 -6.37 27.99
N PHE A 781 -12.97 -7.37 27.36
CA PHE A 781 -13.61 -8.29 26.41
C PHE A 781 -13.85 -9.73 26.91
N ASP A 782 -13.28 -10.13 28.05
CA ASP A 782 -13.50 -11.47 28.62
C ASP A 782 -14.98 -11.73 28.94
N GLY A 783 -15.72 -10.69 29.36
CA GLY A 783 -17.16 -10.75 29.60
C GLY A 783 -18.04 -10.76 28.34
N MET A 784 -17.46 -10.68 27.14
CA MET A 784 -18.18 -10.74 25.86
C MET A 784 -18.19 -12.14 25.22
N LEU A 785 -17.49 -13.13 25.81
CA LEU A 785 -17.61 -14.51 25.35
C LEU A 785 -19.00 -15.04 25.69
N GLY A 786 -19.88 -15.07 24.69
CA GLY A 786 -21.27 -15.52 24.83
C GLY A 786 -21.39 -16.98 25.25
N GLN A 787 -22.60 -17.37 25.66
CA GLN A 787 -22.90 -18.76 26.01
C GLN A 787 -22.63 -19.69 24.81
N GLN A 788 -21.82 -20.73 25.00
CA GLN A 788 -21.40 -21.63 23.92
C GLN A 788 -22.41 -22.77 23.70
N LYS A 789 -22.49 -23.33 22.49
CA LYS A 789 -23.01 -24.69 22.31
C LYS A 789 -21.85 -25.67 22.44
N VAL A 790 -22.11 -26.86 22.97
CA VAL A 790 -21.14 -27.94 23.10
C VAL A 790 -21.69 -29.21 22.45
N GLU A 791 -20.80 -29.98 21.84
CA GLU A 791 -21.04 -31.38 21.48
C GLU A 791 -20.10 -32.29 22.26
N PHE A 792 -20.56 -33.48 22.65
CA PHE A 792 -19.78 -34.47 23.38
C PHE A 792 -19.80 -35.83 22.68
N ASN A 793 -18.67 -36.53 22.71
CA ASN A 793 -18.50 -37.87 22.14
C ASN A 793 -19.06 -38.93 23.13
N PRO A 794 -20.16 -39.65 22.82
CA PRO A 794 -20.75 -40.63 23.73
C PRO A 794 -19.87 -41.88 23.96
N LYS A 795 -18.95 -42.14 23.04
CA LYS A 795 -18.04 -43.31 23.04
C LYS A 795 -16.73 -42.99 23.77
N HIS A 796 -16.29 -41.74 23.80
CA HIS A 796 -15.01 -41.35 24.38
C HIS A 796 -14.87 -41.71 25.89
N PRO A 797 -13.77 -42.37 26.33
CA PRO A 797 -13.64 -42.89 27.70
C PRO A 797 -13.79 -41.86 28.83
N ILE A 798 -13.37 -40.61 28.63
CA ILE A 798 -13.58 -39.54 29.64
C ILE A 798 -15.07 -39.24 29.82
N ILE A 799 -15.86 -39.22 28.74
CA ILE A 799 -17.30 -38.93 28.81
C ILE A 799 -18.05 -40.09 29.48
N GLN A 800 -17.70 -41.33 29.13
CA GLN A 800 -18.24 -42.52 29.80
C GLN A 800 -17.96 -42.49 31.32
N ARG A 801 -16.70 -42.24 31.72
CA ARG A 801 -16.30 -42.20 33.14
C ARG A 801 -16.92 -41.03 33.89
N LEU A 802 -16.99 -39.84 33.28
CA LEU A 802 -17.57 -38.64 33.89
C LEU A 802 -19.09 -38.77 34.09
N TYR A 803 -19.79 -39.48 33.20
CA TYR A 803 -21.19 -39.86 33.41
C TYR A 803 -21.37 -40.74 34.66
N TRP A 804 -20.46 -41.69 34.94
CA TRP A 804 -20.58 -42.53 36.14
C TRP A 804 -20.16 -41.80 37.43
N LEU A 805 -19.10 -41.00 37.36
CA LEU A 805 -18.62 -40.14 38.46
C LEU A 805 -19.71 -39.16 38.92
N SER A 806 -20.47 -38.57 37.99
CA SER A 806 -21.58 -37.66 38.29
C SER A 806 -22.88 -38.31 38.81
N ARG A 807 -22.90 -39.64 39.04
CA ARG A 807 -24.16 -40.39 39.23
C ARG A 807 -24.23 -41.36 40.41
N SER A 808 -23.12 -41.95 40.86
CA SER A 808 -23.14 -42.94 41.94
C SER A 808 -23.05 -42.29 43.34
N LYS A 809 -23.27 -43.08 44.41
CA LYS A 809 -22.90 -42.69 45.78
C LYS A 809 -21.61 -43.37 46.26
N ASP A 810 -21.22 -44.43 45.57
CA ASP A 810 -20.17 -45.37 45.98
C ASP A 810 -18.84 -45.08 45.26
N PHE A 811 -18.89 -44.35 44.15
CA PHE A 811 -17.73 -43.81 43.41
C PHE A 811 -17.87 -42.29 43.13
N GLY A 812 -18.92 -41.64 43.67
CA GLY A 812 -19.39 -40.34 43.20
C GLY A 812 -18.84 -39.15 43.98
N ASP A 813 -17.84 -38.49 43.43
CA ASP A 813 -17.37 -37.17 43.87
C ASP A 813 -17.96 -36.10 42.93
N GLU A 814 -19.01 -35.39 43.40
CA GLU A 814 -19.66 -34.34 42.58
C GLU A 814 -18.74 -33.13 42.36
N GLU A 815 -17.79 -32.85 43.26
CA GLU A 815 -16.83 -31.75 43.09
C GLU A 815 -15.75 -32.11 42.06
N LYS A 816 -15.14 -33.29 42.16
CA LYS A 816 -14.20 -33.81 41.15
C LYS A 816 -14.87 -33.95 39.78
N ALA A 817 -16.15 -34.33 39.74
CA ALA A 817 -16.94 -34.31 38.51
C ALA A 817 -17.12 -32.89 37.93
N LYS A 818 -17.42 -31.88 38.76
CA LYS A 818 -17.48 -30.47 38.33
C LYS A 818 -16.14 -29.98 37.80
N LEU A 819 -15.05 -30.24 38.52
CA LEU A 819 -13.69 -29.85 38.12
C LEU A 819 -13.30 -30.50 36.78
N MET A 820 -13.65 -31.77 36.56
CA MET A 820 -13.44 -32.44 35.26
C MET A 820 -14.29 -31.85 34.14
N ALA A 821 -15.58 -31.56 34.38
CA ALA A 821 -16.46 -30.91 33.39
C ALA A 821 -15.95 -29.52 32.99
N ASP A 822 -15.53 -28.71 33.97
CA ASP A 822 -14.92 -27.41 33.75
C ASP A 822 -13.58 -27.51 32.99
N GLN A 823 -12.77 -28.53 33.27
CA GLN A 823 -11.50 -28.72 32.56
C GLN A 823 -11.69 -29.15 31.10
N ILE A 824 -12.63 -30.07 30.80
CA ILE A 824 -12.90 -30.43 29.40
C ILE A 824 -13.52 -29.25 28.64
N PHE A 825 -14.35 -28.43 29.28
CA PHE A 825 -14.90 -27.20 28.67
C PHE A 825 -13.81 -26.19 28.31
N ASP A 826 -12.91 -25.87 29.24
CA ASP A 826 -11.84 -24.92 28.96
C ASP A 826 -10.81 -25.48 27.94
N ASN A 827 -10.62 -26.81 27.87
CA ASN A 827 -9.86 -27.45 26.79
C ASN A 827 -10.50 -27.20 25.40
N ALA A 828 -11.83 -27.22 25.30
CA ALA A 828 -12.55 -26.90 24.05
C ALA A 828 -12.48 -25.41 23.70
N LEU A 829 -12.50 -24.52 24.70
CA LEU A 829 -12.20 -23.09 24.51
C LEU A 829 -10.77 -22.86 23.98
N ILE A 830 -9.79 -23.70 24.35
CA ILE A 830 -8.44 -23.66 23.77
C ILE A 830 -8.45 -24.17 22.32
N ALA A 831 -9.10 -25.30 22.05
CA ALA A 831 -9.16 -25.88 20.70
C ALA A 831 -9.81 -24.94 19.67
N ALA A 832 -10.78 -24.12 20.08
CA ALA A 832 -11.42 -23.08 19.25
C ALA A 832 -10.71 -21.71 19.29
N GLY A 833 -9.59 -21.56 20.02
CA GLY A 833 -8.85 -20.30 20.17
C GLY A 833 -9.56 -19.21 21.00
N LEU A 834 -10.68 -19.54 21.64
CA LEU A 834 -11.54 -18.60 22.35
C LEU A 834 -11.00 -18.25 23.75
N LEU A 835 -10.37 -19.19 24.47
CA LEU A 835 -9.92 -18.98 25.85
C LEU A 835 -9.02 -17.73 25.99
N THR A 836 -9.33 -16.86 26.94
CA THR A 836 -8.67 -15.56 27.12
C THR A 836 -7.39 -15.67 27.93
N ASP A 837 -7.45 -16.31 29.11
CA ASP A 837 -6.30 -16.55 29.98
C ASP A 837 -6.19 -18.03 30.42
N PRO A 838 -5.27 -18.83 29.82
CA PRO A 838 -5.08 -20.22 30.23
C PRO A 838 -4.55 -20.38 31.66
N ARG A 839 -4.02 -19.32 32.28
CA ARG A 839 -3.51 -19.37 33.67
C ARG A 839 -4.63 -19.64 34.69
N MET A 840 -5.88 -19.30 34.36
CA MET A 840 -7.04 -19.59 35.20
C MET A 840 -7.24 -21.09 35.44
N MET A 841 -6.79 -21.95 34.52
CA MET A 841 -6.88 -23.40 34.66
C MET A 841 -5.87 -23.98 35.66
N LEU A 842 -4.77 -23.29 35.95
CA LEU A 842 -3.61 -23.88 36.63
C LEU A 842 -3.95 -24.44 38.03
N ASN A 843 -4.76 -23.73 38.81
CA ASN A 843 -5.19 -24.22 40.12
C ASN A 843 -6.01 -25.51 40.00
N ARG A 844 -6.93 -25.58 39.04
CA ARG A 844 -7.79 -26.74 38.79
C ARG A 844 -6.98 -27.93 38.25
N LEU A 845 -6.01 -27.69 37.37
CA LEU A 845 -5.05 -28.70 36.91
C LEU A 845 -4.21 -29.24 38.08
N ASN A 846 -3.70 -28.36 38.95
CA ASN A 846 -2.93 -28.78 40.13
C ASN A 846 -3.78 -29.61 41.10
N THR A 847 -5.05 -29.24 41.33
CA THR A 847 -5.99 -30.07 42.11
C THR A 847 -6.21 -31.43 41.45
N LEU A 848 -6.54 -31.47 40.16
CA LEU A 848 -6.78 -32.73 39.42
C LEU A 848 -5.53 -33.63 39.34
N LEU A 849 -4.32 -33.06 39.34
CA LEU A 849 -3.05 -33.79 39.40
C LEU A 849 -2.78 -34.34 40.81
N SER A 850 -3.00 -33.55 41.87
CA SER A 850 -2.93 -34.07 43.25
C SER A 850 -3.94 -35.20 43.44
N ASP A 851 -5.17 -35.00 42.98
CA ASP A 851 -6.27 -35.98 43.02
C ASP A 851 -6.07 -37.24 42.17
N ALA A 852 -5.03 -37.27 41.34
CA ALA A 852 -4.56 -38.45 40.59
C ALA A 852 -3.30 -39.09 41.21
N LEU A 853 -2.67 -38.43 42.19
CA LEU A 853 -1.47 -38.86 42.90
C LEU A 853 -1.73 -39.17 44.39
N ASN A 854 -2.92 -38.86 44.93
CA ASN A 854 -3.27 -39.11 46.34
C ASN A 854 -3.16 -40.60 46.75
N ASP A 855 -3.22 -41.55 45.80
CA ASP A 855 -3.03 -42.99 46.04
C ASP A 855 -1.54 -43.41 46.09
N VAL A 856 -0.60 -42.48 45.89
CA VAL A 856 0.85 -42.70 45.99
C VAL A 856 1.32 -42.30 47.38
N GLU A 857 1.77 -43.26 48.19
CA GLU A 857 2.35 -42.96 49.50
C GLU A 857 3.61 -42.08 49.35
N ILE A 858 3.66 -40.97 50.09
CA ILE A 858 4.84 -40.10 50.17
C ILE A 858 5.88 -40.80 51.04
N GLY A 859 6.70 -41.64 50.40
CA GLY A 859 7.89 -42.22 51.02
C GLY A 859 8.83 -41.14 51.51
N ILE A 860 9.19 -41.19 52.79
CA ILE A 860 10.32 -40.45 53.35
C ILE A 860 11.52 -41.40 53.35
N GLU A 861 12.50 -41.11 52.49
CA GLU A 861 13.84 -41.73 52.52
C GLU A 861 14.75 -41.04 53.56
#